data_AF-A0A1V1NXS8-F1
#
_entry.id   AF-A0A1V1NXS8-F1
#
_cell.length_a   1.000
_cell.length_b   1.000
_cell.length_c   1.000
_cell.angle_alpha   90.00
_cell.angle_beta   90.00
_cell.angle_gamma   90.00
#
_symmetry.space_group_name_H-M   'P 1'
#
loop_
_entity.id
_entity.type
_entity.pdbx_description
1 polymer ?
#
loop_
_entity_poly.entity_id
_entity_poly.type
_entity_poly.pdbx_seq_one_letter_code
_entity_poly.pdbx_strand_id
1 'polypeptide(L)'
;DYDNDGDLDILLTGSSSSGYIAKVYRNTGGSFSEDTGFSLTGVYRSSVAFGDYDNDGDLDILLTGYTGSGRIAKVYRNTGGSFSEDTGIYLTGVASSSVAFGDFDNDNDLDILLTGNSDNGYIARIYRNNTETPNTAPSAPSHLTTIVSNDTVQLSWSAASDAETLSSSGLNYNLCVGASPYTCDILSPMSLPLSNGYRQIPARGMIQGLTATINNLPDGTYYWRVQAIDTAFTGSEFSAEASFVIGSPDISSIASQSTVENLTVTSISFCITSTNTSPCSLDLTISASNETLIPSQNISYVCNNNQYTLTIIPANNQTGSSSIFIVAKDSAGLTSSTSFEFIVHNVNYGAINNGSFETESLEGWTIVDLSDPFIPLTFTNQPTNAAHGWGPFFQIAPTDGDRAAVHGFDGSAGIIKMYQYVYIPEDGTILSFDYRAGWNMTLGGGTKYRIFDINIESPNGTLLQNKNFLSADPSVINYDTGLMTDSLSLAEFAQSIIKISFDFIVPENYSGPGLFQLDNLKLNVTPKIDIIPDQTINEGTATNPISILITDIDSAPCNLTLTFNSSNKNLIPISNISYACNDGNYTISVVPVSQQTGISTISLTCTDASGLTTSTSFNFTVNGAPALSSIENQQTVIDFPISIPFQLTDIEGGHMRISVSSSLTSLVMPENISFTGTNITSDGQNYTIHATASMPENITMIIQPVSGQSGDTMLTITIDDHGTFVQKAFAYSVLSPFTESENISLSGVYRSSVAFADYDNDGDLDIVLSGMSDS
;
A
#
# COMPACT_ATOMS: atom_id res chain seq x y z
N ASP A 1 24.93 -29.84 10.51
CA ASP A 1 23.78 -29.19 11.12
C ASP A 1 22.59 -30.12 10.98
N TYR A 2 22.60 -31.24 11.71
CA TYR A 2 21.51 -32.23 11.69
C TYR A 2 20.44 -31.93 12.75
N ASP A 3 20.74 -31.07 13.71
CA ASP A 3 19.83 -30.54 14.71
C ASP A 3 19.58 -29.03 14.55
N ASN A 4 19.93 -28.51 13.37
CA ASN A 4 19.59 -27.19 12.86
C ASN A 4 19.93 -26.05 13.85
N ASP A 5 21.10 -26.12 14.49
CA ASP A 5 21.61 -25.15 15.47
C ASP A 5 22.60 -24.11 14.88
N GLY A 6 23.07 -24.31 13.65
CA GLY A 6 23.94 -23.42 12.88
C GLY A 6 25.41 -23.84 12.87
N ASP A 7 25.79 -24.87 13.62
CA ASP A 7 27.11 -25.47 13.61
C ASP A 7 27.17 -26.71 12.69
N LEU A 8 28.24 -26.86 11.89
CA LEU A 8 28.36 -28.01 10.99
C LEU A 8 28.88 -29.27 11.72
N ASP A 9 28.01 -30.27 11.87
CA ASP A 9 28.30 -31.62 12.39
C ASP A 9 29.01 -32.58 11.42
N ILE A 10 29.29 -33.79 11.91
CA ILE A 10 29.94 -34.86 11.15
C ILE A 10 29.18 -36.19 11.27
N LEU A 11 28.84 -36.80 10.14
CA LEU A 11 28.45 -38.21 10.05
C LEU A 11 29.65 -39.06 9.57
N LEU A 12 29.90 -40.20 10.23
CA LEU A 12 31.04 -41.07 9.95
C LEU A 12 30.64 -42.55 9.95
N THR A 13 30.98 -43.27 8.89
CA THR A 13 30.84 -44.74 8.80
C THR A 13 32.18 -45.41 8.49
N GLY A 14 32.30 -46.71 8.77
CA GLY A 14 33.48 -47.49 8.40
C GLY A 14 33.81 -48.61 9.38
N SER A 15 35.09 -49.00 9.43
CA SER A 15 35.59 -50.04 10.34
C SER A 15 36.50 -49.44 11.41
N SER A 16 36.16 -49.68 12.67
CA SER A 16 37.02 -49.42 13.83
C SER A 16 37.74 -50.70 14.27
N SER A 17 38.51 -50.62 15.36
CA SER A 17 39.08 -51.79 16.04
C SER A 17 38.05 -52.64 16.79
N SER A 18 36.84 -52.13 17.06
CA SER A 18 35.76 -52.83 17.76
C SER A 18 34.65 -53.35 16.84
N GLY A 19 34.74 -53.13 15.53
CA GLY A 19 33.76 -53.56 14.53
C GLY A 19 33.41 -52.46 13.54
N TYR A 20 32.34 -52.69 12.76
CA TYR A 20 31.81 -51.69 11.83
C TYR A 20 30.98 -50.65 12.59
N ILE A 21 31.05 -49.40 12.16
CA ILE A 21 30.49 -48.25 12.87
C ILE A 21 29.72 -47.34 11.92
N ALA A 22 28.71 -46.68 12.48
CA ALA A 22 28.02 -45.53 11.94
C ALA A 22 27.75 -44.60 13.13
N LYS A 23 28.25 -43.36 13.09
CA LYS A 23 28.28 -42.42 14.23
C LYS A 23 28.03 -41.00 13.75
N VAL A 24 27.29 -40.24 14.53
CA VAL A 24 27.14 -38.78 14.36
C VAL A 24 27.95 -38.09 15.46
N TYR A 25 28.61 -36.99 15.11
CA TYR A 25 29.32 -36.11 16.05
C TYR A 25 28.73 -34.72 15.96
N ARG A 26 28.02 -34.30 17.01
CA ARG A 26 27.48 -32.96 17.16
C ARG A 26 28.60 -31.94 17.37
N ASN A 27 28.53 -30.81 16.68
CA ASN A 27 29.37 -29.64 16.89
C ASN A 27 28.65 -28.64 17.83
N THR A 28 29.38 -28.03 18.76
CA THR A 28 28.88 -26.93 19.60
C THR A 28 29.95 -25.84 19.71
N GLY A 29 29.79 -24.74 18.97
CA GLY A 29 30.74 -23.63 18.90
C GLY A 29 32.16 -24.04 18.51
N GLY A 30 32.31 -25.04 17.62
CA GLY A 30 33.59 -25.62 17.20
C GLY A 30 34.11 -26.77 18.07
N SER A 31 33.32 -27.28 19.03
CA SER A 31 33.66 -28.45 19.86
C SER A 31 32.81 -29.67 19.47
N PHE A 32 33.46 -30.76 19.06
CA PHE A 32 32.78 -31.97 18.58
C PHE A 32 32.64 -33.06 19.65
N SER A 33 31.46 -33.67 19.76
CA SER A 33 31.18 -34.82 20.64
C SER A 33 30.29 -35.86 19.97
N GLU A 34 30.52 -37.15 20.24
CA GLU A 34 29.71 -38.24 19.68
C GLU A 34 28.29 -38.21 20.25
N ASP A 35 27.27 -38.17 19.38
CA ASP A 35 25.89 -38.38 19.82
C ASP A 35 25.64 -39.89 20.03
N THR A 36 24.98 -40.20 21.14
CA THR A 36 24.68 -41.56 21.60
C THR A 36 23.20 -41.74 21.93
N GLY A 37 22.34 -40.76 21.61
CA GLY A 37 20.88 -40.83 21.81
C GLY A 37 20.17 -41.81 20.87
N PHE A 38 20.75 -42.09 19.70
CA PHE A 38 20.24 -43.01 18.68
C PHE A 38 21.33 -44.00 18.24
N SER A 39 20.96 -44.98 17.41
CA SER A 39 21.90 -45.99 16.90
C SER A 39 21.68 -46.29 15.42
N LEU A 40 22.70 -46.01 14.62
CA LEU A 40 22.73 -46.34 13.20
C LEU A 40 23.36 -47.72 12.98
N THR A 41 22.94 -48.44 11.93
CA THR A 41 23.52 -49.76 11.62
C THR A 41 24.99 -49.62 11.19
N GLY A 42 25.91 -50.22 11.97
CA GLY A 42 27.34 -50.19 11.66
C GLY A 42 27.68 -50.88 10.33
N VAL A 43 28.34 -50.16 9.43
CA VAL A 43 28.67 -50.62 8.06
C VAL A 43 30.10 -50.27 7.65
N TYR A 44 30.66 -51.04 6.72
CA TYR A 44 31.91 -50.68 6.03
C TYR A 44 31.81 -50.91 4.52
N ARG A 45 32.77 -50.34 3.77
CA ARG A 45 32.65 -50.13 2.30
C ARG A 45 31.31 -49.43 1.99
N SER A 46 31.00 -48.45 2.80
CA SER A 46 29.74 -47.74 2.88
C SER A 46 29.81 -46.42 2.10
N SER A 47 28.63 -45.85 1.86
CA SER A 47 28.45 -44.45 1.50
C SER A 47 27.25 -43.92 2.28
N VAL A 48 27.33 -42.65 2.66
CA VAL A 48 26.31 -41.94 3.42
C VAL A 48 26.13 -40.55 2.85
N ALA A 49 24.89 -40.06 2.87
CA ALA A 49 24.53 -38.69 2.54
C ALA A 49 23.53 -38.16 3.57
N PHE A 50 23.59 -36.85 3.80
CA PHE A 50 22.49 -36.11 4.41
C PHE A 50 21.63 -35.51 3.30
N GLY A 51 20.32 -35.51 3.51
CA GLY A 51 19.31 -34.89 2.65
C GLY A 51 17.95 -35.08 3.31
N ASP A 52 17.10 -34.08 3.19
CA ASP A 52 15.73 -34.06 3.71
C ASP A 52 14.83 -34.76 2.69
N TYR A 53 14.43 -36.02 2.94
CA TYR A 53 13.76 -36.82 1.90
C TYR A 53 12.23 -36.78 2.00
N ASP A 54 11.65 -36.40 3.15
CA ASP A 54 10.20 -36.22 3.27
C ASP A 54 9.75 -34.77 3.41
N ASN A 55 10.69 -33.85 3.18
CA ASN A 55 10.51 -32.40 3.13
C ASN A 55 9.93 -31.89 4.46
N ASP A 56 10.54 -32.30 5.59
CA ASP A 56 10.12 -31.90 6.95
C ASP A 56 11.05 -30.90 7.65
N GLY A 57 12.15 -30.51 6.98
CA GLY A 57 13.10 -29.49 7.43
C GLY A 57 14.29 -30.03 8.23
N ASP A 58 14.30 -31.32 8.57
CA ASP A 58 15.40 -31.97 9.27
C ASP A 58 16.22 -32.86 8.31
N LEU A 59 17.56 -32.79 8.39
CA LEU A 59 18.41 -33.60 7.51
C LEU A 59 18.39 -35.08 7.90
N ASP A 60 17.82 -35.93 7.04
CA ASP A 60 17.82 -37.39 7.17
C ASP A 60 19.14 -38.03 6.73
N ILE A 61 19.29 -39.33 7.01
CA ILE A 61 20.46 -40.11 6.63
C ILE A 61 20.09 -41.24 5.66
N LEU A 62 20.61 -41.15 4.44
CA LEU A 62 20.74 -42.31 3.56
C LEU A 62 22.03 -43.07 3.90
N LEU A 63 21.92 -44.34 4.27
CA LEU A 63 23.03 -45.20 4.65
C LEU A 63 23.09 -46.48 3.81
N THR A 64 24.22 -46.71 3.15
CA THR A 64 24.52 -47.93 2.41
C THR A 64 25.79 -48.62 2.90
N GLY A 65 25.90 -49.93 2.73
CA GLY A 65 27.15 -50.65 2.98
C GLY A 65 26.96 -52.11 3.36
N TYR A 66 28.06 -52.76 3.79
CA TYR A 66 28.05 -54.15 4.25
C TYR A 66 28.15 -54.21 5.78
N THR A 67 27.23 -54.94 6.41
CA THR A 67 27.11 -55.10 7.88
C THR A 67 27.99 -56.21 8.45
N GLY A 68 28.63 -57.01 7.58
CA GLY A 68 29.26 -58.29 7.94
C GLY A 68 28.38 -59.51 7.66
N SER A 69 27.05 -59.35 7.64
CA SER A 69 26.08 -60.41 7.32
C SER A 69 25.32 -60.19 6.00
N GLY A 70 25.17 -58.95 5.55
CA GLY A 70 24.47 -58.61 4.32
C GLY A 70 24.78 -57.19 3.83
N ARG A 71 24.39 -56.89 2.60
CA ARG A 71 24.43 -55.55 2.02
C ARG A 71 23.12 -54.84 2.37
N ILE A 72 23.18 -53.56 2.74
CA ILE A 72 21.99 -52.78 3.08
C ILE A 72 21.98 -51.42 2.36
N ALA A 73 20.77 -50.89 2.20
CA ALA A 73 20.46 -49.52 1.89
C ALA A 73 19.28 -49.16 2.80
N LYS A 74 19.41 -48.11 3.62
CA LYS A 74 18.42 -47.69 4.61
C LYS A 74 18.30 -46.18 4.62
N VAL A 75 17.09 -45.70 4.81
CA VAL A 75 16.81 -44.30 5.16
C VAL A 75 16.55 -44.25 6.67
N TYR A 76 17.17 -43.29 7.34
CA TYR A 76 16.94 -42.99 8.74
C TYR A 76 16.32 -41.60 8.83
N ARG A 77 15.01 -41.56 9.11
CA ARG A 77 14.28 -40.31 9.31
C ARG A 77 14.75 -39.61 10.58
N ASN A 78 15.05 -38.33 10.47
CA ASN A 78 15.35 -37.42 11.56
C ASN A 78 14.03 -36.83 12.10
N THR A 79 13.96 -36.58 13.39
CA THR A 79 12.82 -35.91 14.03
C THR A 79 13.33 -35.03 15.16
N GLY A 80 13.70 -33.79 14.84
CA GLY A 80 14.27 -32.81 15.76
C GLY A 80 15.62 -33.22 16.35
N GLY A 81 16.51 -33.78 15.53
CA GLY A 81 17.84 -34.26 15.94
C GLY A 81 17.88 -35.70 16.48
N SER A 82 16.84 -36.50 16.25
CA SER A 82 16.78 -37.92 16.64
C SER A 82 16.43 -38.82 15.46
N PHE A 83 17.33 -39.76 15.14
CA PHE A 83 17.19 -40.66 14.00
C PHE A 83 16.46 -41.97 14.33
N SER A 84 15.54 -42.38 13.46
CA SER A 84 14.89 -43.70 13.46
C SER A 84 14.85 -44.29 12.06
N GLU A 85 14.83 -45.63 11.92
CA GLU A 85 14.81 -46.28 10.61
C GLU A 85 13.39 -46.24 10.02
N ASP A 86 13.23 -45.68 8.82
CA ASP A 86 11.97 -45.81 8.09
C ASP A 86 11.86 -47.22 7.49
N THR A 87 10.84 -47.95 7.92
CA THR A 87 10.56 -49.33 7.51
C THR A 87 9.52 -49.43 6.37
N GLY A 88 8.94 -48.30 5.95
CA GLY A 88 8.10 -48.19 4.76
C GLY A 88 8.89 -48.09 3.45
N ILE A 89 10.18 -47.72 3.52
CA ILE A 89 11.05 -47.52 2.36
C ILE A 89 11.83 -48.80 2.00
N TYR A 90 11.76 -49.21 0.74
CA TYR A 90 12.37 -50.45 0.23
C TYR A 90 13.43 -50.19 -0.85
N LEU A 91 14.70 -50.02 -0.45
CA LEU A 91 15.84 -49.83 -1.35
C LEU A 91 16.69 -51.11 -1.52
N THR A 92 17.36 -51.25 -2.67
CA THR A 92 18.27 -52.38 -2.92
C THR A 92 19.61 -52.20 -2.20
N GLY A 93 19.96 -53.15 -1.33
CA GLY A 93 21.20 -53.12 -0.56
C GLY A 93 22.48 -53.26 -1.40
N VAL A 94 23.45 -52.39 -1.14
CA VAL A 94 24.74 -52.33 -1.85
C VAL A 94 25.93 -52.13 -0.92
N ALA A 95 27.12 -52.46 -1.41
CA ALA A 95 28.39 -52.14 -0.76
C ALA A 95 29.49 -51.77 -1.78
N SER A 96 30.58 -51.16 -1.32
CA SER A 96 31.51 -50.40 -2.17
C SER A 96 30.76 -49.40 -3.06
N SER A 97 29.82 -48.71 -2.42
CA SER A 97 28.82 -47.84 -3.00
C SER A 97 29.23 -46.38 -3.04
N SER A 98 28.47 -45.59 -3.80
CA SER A 98 28.35 -44.15 -3.65
C SER A 98 26.87 -43.79 -3.76
N VAL A 99 26.39 -42.89 -2.91
CA VAL A 99 25.03 -42.33 -2.97
C VAL A 99 25.07 -40.81 -3.05
N ALA A 100 24.03 -40.22 -3.64
CA ALA A 100 23.75 -38.79 -3.61
C ALA A 100 22.22 -38.58 -3.59
N PHE A 101 21.80 -37.48 -2.96
CA PHE A 101 20.47 -36.91 -3.12
C PHE A 101 20.48 -35.81 -4.18
N GLY A 102 19.37 -35.61 -4.86
CA GLY A 102 19.11 -34.47 -5.75
C GLY A 102 17.77 -34.66 -6.45
N ASP A 103 17.03 -33.58 -6.67
CA ASP A 103 15.77 -33.57 -7.42
C ASP A 103 16.06 -33.79 -8.92
N PHE A 104 16.02 -35.04 -9.39
CA PHE A 104 16.51 -35.40 -10.71
C PHE A 104 15.51 -35.07 -11.83
N ASP A 105 14.23 -34.96 -11.50
CA ASP A 105 13.17 -34.70 -12.49
C ASP A 105 12.35 -33.43 -12.25
N ASN A 106 12.87 -32.55 -11.40
CA ASN A 106 12.39 -31.20 -11.13
C ASN A 106 10.96 -31.18 -10.53
N ASP A 107 10.64 -32.15 -9.66
CA ASP A 107 9.36 -32.20 -8.93
C ASP A 107 9.42 -31.68 -7.48
N ASN A 108 10.61 -31.25 -7.03
CA ASN A 108 10.98 -30.72 -5.71
C ASN A 108 11.12 -31.76 -4.59
N ASP A 109 11.10 -33.05 -4.90
CA ASP A 109 11.45 -34.09 -3.95
C ASP A 109 12.91 -34.58 -4.14
N LEU A 110 13.61 -34.90 -3.05
CA LEU A 110 14.98 -35.41 -3.14
C LEU A 110 15.05 -36.89 -3.56
N ASP A 111 15.31 -37.13 -4.86
CA ASP A 111 15.58 -38.46 -5.40
C ASP A 111 16.91 -39.05 -4.92
N ILE A 112 17.00 -40.39 -4.99
CA ILE A 112 18.19 -41.14 -4.61
C ILE A 112 18.90 -41.72 -5.83
N LEU A 113 20.11 -41.23 -6.11
CA LEU A 113 21.07 -41.91 -6.97
C LEU A 113 21.94 -42.85 -6.14
N LEU A 114 21.87 -44.15 -6.44
CA LEU A 114 22.56 -45.21 -5.71
C LEU A 114 23.39 -46.09 -6.64
N THR A 115 24.68 -46.22 -6.32
CA THR A 115 25.60 -47.14 -7.01
C THR A 115 26.24 -48.14 -6.06
N GLY A 116 26.69 -49.27 -6.58
CA GLY A 116 27.55 -50.18 -5.85
C GLY A 116 27.36 -51.65 -6.21
N ASN A 117 28.00 -52.51 -5.44
CA ASN A 117 27.94 -53.95 -5.60
C ASN A 117 26.78 -54.51 -4.77
N SER A 118 25.71 -54.94 -5.43
CA SER A 118 24.52 -55.60 -4.87
C SER A 118 24.70 -57.14 -4.78
N ASP A 119 23.71 -57.86 -4.27
CA ASP A 119 23.72 -59.34 -4.30
C ASP A 119 23.66 -59.91 -5.73
N ASN A 120 23.13 -59.15 -6.70
CA ASN A 120 22.91 -59.57 -8.09
C ASN A 120 23.93 -59.00 -9.09
N GLY A 121 24.99 -58.33 -8.63
CA GLY A 121 26.00 -57.67 -9.46
C GLY A 121 26.15 -56.18 -9.16
N TYR A 122 26.95 -55.46 -9.95
CA TYR A 122 27.06 -54.00 -9.78
C TYR A 122 25.85 -53.30 -10.39
N ILE A 123 25.35 -52.29 -9.69
CA ILE A 123 24.17 -51.53 -10.08
C ILE A 123 24.44 -50.03 -10.02
N ALA A 124 23.68 -49.30 -10.82
CA ALA A 124 23.47 -47.86 -10.72
C ALA A 124 21.95 -47.68 -10.90
N ARG A 125 21.27 -47.06 -9.94
CA ARG A 125 19.82 -46.91 -9.89
C ARG A 125 19.44 -45.51 -9.44
N ILE A 126 18.31 -45.03 -9.96
CA ILE A 126 17.60 -43.87 -9.47
C ILE A 126 16.31 -44.39 -8.84
N TYR A 127 16.01 -43.96 -7.63
CA TYR A 127 14.70 -44.13 -7.01
C TYR A 127 14.04 -42.78 -6.98
N ARG A 128 12.95 -42.65 -7.73
CA ARG A 128 12.10 -41.47 -7.71
C ARG A 128 11.38 -41.40 -6.36
N ASN A 129 11.45 -40.27 -5.69
CA ASN A 129 10.58 -39.96 -4.57
C ASN A 129 9.19 -39.54 -5.08
N ASN A 130 8.13 -39.87 -4.34
CA ASN A 130 6.75 -39.54 -4.74
C ASN A 130 5.99 -39.11 -3.49
N THR A 131 6.64 -38.28 -2.66
CA THR A 131 6.02 -37.69 -1.48
C THR A 131 5.01 -36.64 -1.93
N GLU A 132 3.84 -36.57 -1.27
CA GLU A 132 2.87 -35.50 -1.54
C GLU A 132 3.10 -34.28 -0.62
N THR A 133 4.22 -34.25 0.14
CA THR A 133 4.77 -33.07 0.86
C THR A 133 5.72 -32.35 -0.10
N PRO A 134 5.31 -31.29 -0.81
CA PRO A 134 6.25 -30.55 -1.65
C PRO A 134 7.20 -29.75 -0.77
N ASN A 135 8.52 -29.83 -1.01
CA ASN A 135 9.43 -28.81 -0.49
C ASN A 135 9.10 -27.46 -1.13
N THR A 136 8.97 -26.40 -0.34
CA THR A 136 8.84 -25.04 -0.88
C THR A 136 10.18 -24.33 -0.89
N ALA A 137 10.42 -23.51 -1.91
CA ALA A 137 11.65 -22.71 -1.93
C ALA A 137 11.60 -21.64 -0.81
N PRO A 138 12.69 -21.44 -0.04
CA PRO A 138 12.73 -20.44 1.02
C PRO A 138 12.37 -19.04 0.54
N SER A 139 11.90 -18.20 1.45
CA SER A 139 11.72 -16.78 1.16
C SER A 139 13.05 -16.15 0.72
N ALA A 140 13.04 -15.30 -0.31
CA ALA A 140 14.22 -14.55 -0.71
C ALA A 140 14.74 -13.70 0.47
N PRO A 141 16.06 -13.71 0.77
CA PRO A 141 16.63 -12.91 1.85
C PRO A 141 16.24 -11.43 1.78
N SER A 142 15.92 -10.85 2.93
CA SER A 142 15.37 -9.50 3.04
C SER A 142 16.20 -8.61 3.96
N HIS A 143 15.85 -7.33 4.03
CA HIS A 143 16.52 -6.33 4.88
C HIS A 143 18.04 -6.27 4.66
N LEU A 144 18.43 -6.30 3.38
CA LEU A 144 19.82 -6.10 2.97
C LEU A 144 20.32 -4.75 3.49
N THR A 145 21.32 -4.82 4.36
CA THR A 145 21.92 -3.69 5.06
C THR A 145 23.39 -3.64 4.73
N THR A 146 23.88 -2.41 4.54
CA THR A 146 25.26 -2.16 4.16
C THR A 146 25.86 -1.14 5.11
N ILE A 147 26.97 -1.47 5.74
CA ILE A 147 27.76 -0.53 6.54
C ILE A 147 29.05 -0.23 5.78
N VAL A 148 29.13 0.98 5.21
CA VAL A 148 30.34 1.51 4.58
C VAL A 148 31.19 2.22 5.63
N SER A 149 32.48 1.88 5.70
CA SER A 149 33.46 2.62 6.48
C SER A 149 34.74 2.80 5.65
N ASN A 150 34.95 4.03 5.16
CA ASN A 150 35.97 4.36 4.16
C ASN A 150 35.82 3.48 2.89
N ASP A 151 36.72 2.52 2.68
CA ASP A 151 36.83 1.61 1.53
C ASP A 151 36.44 0.15 1.89
N THR A 152 35.88 -0.06 3.08
CA THR A 152 35.47 -1.38 3.58
C THR A 152 33.96 -1.43 3.75
N VAL A 153 33.37 -2.58 3.42
CA VAL A 153 31.93 -2.80 3.48
C VAL A 153 31.58 -4.08 4.24
N GLN A 154 30.66 -3.95 5.19
CA GLN A 154 29.98 -5.08 5.83
C GLN A 154 28.57 -5.19 5.25
N LEU A 155 28.26 -6.37 4.73
CA LEU A 155 26.96 -6.76 4.20
C LEU A 155 26.25 -7.63 5.24
N SER A 156 24.97 -7.36 5.48
CA SER A 156 24.14 -8.15 6.38
C SER A 156 22.71 -8.24 5.86
N TRP A 157 22.04 -9.35 6.13
CA TRP A 157 20.65 -9.60 5.75
C TRP A 157 19.88 -10.17 6.95
N SER A 158 18.56 -10.09 6.92
CA SER A 158 17.74 -10.89 7.83
C SER A 158 17.72 -12.34 7.36
N ALA A 159 17.60 -13.28 8.30
CA ALA A 159 17.35 -14.67 7.96
C ALA A 159 16.12 -14.78 7.06
N ALA A 160 16.19 -15.68 6.10
CA ALA A 160 15.00 -16.14 5.39
C ALA A 160 14.10 -16.93 6.36
N SER A 161 12.82 -17.03 6.01
CA SER A 161 11.91 -18.04 6.54
C SER A 161 11.68 -19.10 5.47
N ASP A 162 11.41 -20.32 5.92
CA ASP A 162 11.02 -21.44 5.09
C ASP A 162 9.85 -22.16 5.78
N ALA A 163 9.02 -22.87 5.01
CA ALA A 163 7.84 -23.56 5.57
C ALA A 163 8.22 -24.93 6.16
N GLU A 164 9.19 -25.60 5.53
CA GLU A 164 9.70 -26.90 5.92
C GLU A 164 10.92 -26.73 6.86
N THR A 165 11.96 -25.99 6.45
CA THR A 165 13.14 -25.67 7.27
C THR A 165 12.85 -24.60 8.33
N LEU A 166 12.06 -24.95 9.35
CA LEU A 166 11.57 -24.02 10.38
C LEU A 166 12.67 -23.30 11.18
N SER A 167 13.87 -23.89 11.28
CA SER A 167 15.01 -23.23 11.94
C SER A 167 15.76 -22.32 10.97
N SER A 168 15.83 -21.04 11.30
CA SER A 168 16.63 -20.05 10.57
C SER A 168 18.13 -20.36 10.50
N SER A 169 18.63 -21.26 11.37
CA SER A 169 20.02 -21.74 11.36
C SER A 169 20.22 -22.93 10.41
N GLY A 170 19.18 -23.72 10.14
CA GLY A 170 19.23 -24.77 9.12
C GLY A 170 19.41 -24.20 7.71
N LEU A 171 18.77 -23.04 7.46
CA LEU A 171 18.94 -22.25 6.24
C LEU A 171 20.37 -21.71 6.08
N ASN A 172 20.84 -21.75 4.85
CA ASN A 172 22.20 -21.40 4.46
C ASN A 172 22.19 -20.55 3.17
N TYR A 173 23.28 -19.84 2.86
CA TYR A 173 23.22 -18.70 1.95
C TYR A 173 24.34 -18.67 0.88
N ASN A 174 23.97 -18.19 -0.30
CA ASN A 174 24.89 -17.82 -1.39
C ASN A 174 24.88 -16.29 -1.60
N LEU A 175 26.04 -15.71 -1.94
CA LEU A 175 26.22 -14.28 -2.16
C LEU A 175 26.68 -14.01 -3.60
N CYS A 176 26.02 -13.09 -4.29
CA CYS A 176 26.42 -12.55 -5.58
C CYS A 176 26.81 -11.07 -5.42
N VAL A 177 27.96 -10.66 -5.98
CA VAL A 177 28.42 -9.26 -5.95
C VAL A 177 28.97 -8.87 -7.32
N GLY A 178 28.62 -7.68 -7.80
CA GLY A 178 29.02 -7.16 -9.10
C GLY A 178 29.37 -5.67 -9.12
N ALA A 179 30.17 -5.28 -10.12
CA ALA A 179 30.52 -3.89 -10.42
C ALA A 179 29.52 -3.22 -11.38
N SER A 180 28.43 -3.90 -11.73
CA SER A 180 27.32 -3.41 -12.55
C SER A 180 26.01 -4.09 -12.14
N PRO A 181 24.85 -3.50 -12.47
CA PRO A 181 23.57 -4.14 -12.21
C PRO A 181 23.50 -5.54 -12.85
N TYR A 182 22.96 -6.51 -12.12
CA TYR A 182 22.72 -7.89 -12.54
C TYR A 182 24.00 -8.71 -12.86
N THR A 183 25.19 -8.28 -12.43
CA THR A 183 26.43 -9.07 -12.53
C THR A 183 26.86 -9.67 -11.20
N CYS A 184 27.59 -10.78 -11.27
CA CYS A 184 28.25 -11.43 -10.13
C CYS A 184 29.77 -11.51 -10.36
N ASP A 185 30.37 -10.50 -10.99
CA ASP A 185 31.77 -10.49 -11.45
C ASP A 185 32.81 -10.23 -10.35
N ILE A 186 32.36 -9.82 -9.16
CA ILE A 186 33.20 -9.70 -7.95
C ILE A 186 33.11 -10.98 -7.10
N LEU A 187 31.94 -11.63 -7.05
CA LEU A 187 31.72 -12.93 -6.40
C LEU A 187 30.55 -13.67 -7.07
N SER A 188 30.80 -14.88 -7.57
CA SER A 188 29.81 -15.71 -8.26
C SER A 188 29.11 -16.73 -7.33
N PRO A 189 27.78 -16.94 -7.47
CA PRO A 189 27.06 -18.00 -6.75
C PRO A 189 27.12 -19.37 -7.45
N MET A 190 26.66 -20.43 -6.78
CA MET A 190 26.47 -21.79 -7.33
C MET A 190 25.07 -21.98 -7.93
N SER A 191 24.54 -20.91 -8.55
CA SER A 191 23.12 -20.79 -8.89
C SER A 191 22.97 -19.86 -10.10
N LEU A 192 22.47 -20.39 -11.22
CA LEU A 192 22.17 -19.66 -12.45
C LEU A 192 20.96 -20.33 -13.14
N PRO A 193 20.10 -19.56 -13.84
CA PRO A 193 20.15 -18.11 -13.98
C PRO A 193 19.75 -17.41 -12.67
N LEU A 194 20.24 -16.18 -12.47
CA LEU A 194 19.95 -15.39 -11.26
C LEU A 194 18.45 -15.03 -11.10
N SER A 195 17.64 -15.29 -12.12
CA SER A 195 16.23 -14.88 -12.23
C SER A 195 15.23 -15.80 -11.55
N ASN A 196 15.60 -17.04 -11.18
CA ASN A 196 14.71 -18.02 -10.58
C ASN A 196 15.31 -18.78 -9.39
N GLY A 197 16.56 -18.47 -9.00
CA GLY A 197 17.23 -19.16 -7.89
C GLY A 197 17.72 -20.57 -8.21
N TYR A 198 17.60 -21.05 -9.45
CA TYR A 198 17.93 -22.44 -9.81
C TYR A 198 19.33 -22.86 -9.38
N ARG A 199 19.42 -24.07 -8.82
CA ARG A 199 20.62 -24.61 -8.18
C ARG A 199 21.33 -25.57 -9.12
N GLN A 200 22.29 -25.03 -9.86
CA GLN A 200 23.18 -25.82 -10.72
C GLN A 200 23.94 -26.91 -9.95
N ILE A 201 24.13 -26.72 -8.65
CA ILE A 201 24.70 -27.71 -7.73
C ILE A 201 23.71 -27.88 -6.56
N PRO A 202 23.01 -29.03 -6.44
CA PRO A 202 22.12 -29.35 -5.32
C PRO A 202 22.96 -29.64 -4.07
N ALA A 203 23.29 -28.58 -3.33
CA ALA A 203 24.10 -28.61 -2.12
C ALA A 203 23.87 -27.36 -1.27
N ARG A 204 24.27 -27.41 0.01
CA ARG A 204 24.30 -26.24 0.90
C ARG A 204 25.19 -25.12 0.34
N GLY A 205 24.77 -23.87 0.56
CA GLY A 205 25.46 -22.65 0.19
C GLY A 205 26.72 -22.36 1.01
N MET A 206 27.48 -21.36 0.55
CA MET A 206 28.82 -21.06 1.10
C MET A 206 28.81 -20.40 2.49
N ILE A 207 27.70 -19.80 2.91
CA ILE A 207 27.61 -18.99 4.14
C ILE A 207 26.54 -19.58 5.06
N GLN A 208 26.90 -19.98 6.29
CA GLN A 208 25.93 -20.49 7.29
C GLN A 208 25.41 -19.38 8.23
N GLY A 209 25.92 -18.15 8.12
CA GLY A 209 25.51 -16.98 8.90
C GLY A 209 24.83 -15.90 8.08
N LEU A 210 24.52 -14.76 8.72
CA LEU A 210 23.76 -13.64 8.14
C LEU A 210 24.60 -12.43 7.72
N THR A 211 25.93 -12.59 7.63
CA THR A 211 26.87 -11.49 7.38
C THR A 211 28.01 -11.90 6.45
N ALA A 212 28.50 -10.94 5.66
CA ALA A 212 29.70 -11.07 4.84
C ALA A 212 30.48 -9.73 4.84
N THR A 213 31.82 -9.78 4.77
CA THR A 213 32.67 -8.58 4.78
C THR A 213 33.57 -8.56 3.56
N ILE A 214 33.59 -7.42 2.87
CA ILE A 214 34.42 -7.18 1.67
C ILE A 214 35.30 -5.95 1.93
N ASN A 215 36.59 -6.05 1.63
CA ASN A 215 37.59 -5.04 1.99
C ASN A 215 38.27 -4.47 0.73
N ASN A 216 38.69 -3.21 0.77
CA ASN A 216 39.45 -2.50 -0.28
C ASN A 216 38.65 -2.25 -1.59
N LEU A 217 37.48 -1.62 -1.48
CA LEU A 217 36.65 -1.23 -2.64
C LEU A 217 36.92 0.23 -3.08
N PRO A 218 37.27 0.47 -4.36
CA PRO A 218 37.38 1.82 -4.94
C PRO A 218 36.09 2.66 -4.92
N ASP A 219 36.25 3.98 -5.11
CA ASP A 219 35.15 4.90 -5.39
C ASP A 219 34.29 4.40 -6.56
N GLY A 220 33.00 4.16 -6.31
CA GLY A 220 32.11 3.56 -7.29
C GLY A 220 30.74 3.20 -6.72
N THR A 221 29.96 2.48 -7.51
CA THR A 221 28.68 1.89 -7.12
C THR A 221 28.75 0.38 -7.33
N TYR A 222 28.42 -0.39 -6.30
CA TYR A 222 28.44 -1.84 -6.30
C TYR A 222 27.04 -2.38 -6.10
N TYR A 223 26.80 -3.59 -6.61
CA TYR A 223 25.49 -4.25 -6.61
C TYR A 223 25.65 -5.63 -5.99
N TRP A 224 24.71 -6.06 -5.15
CA TRP A 224 24.77 -7.36 -4.49
C TRP A 224 23.39 -7.97 -4.25
N ARG A 225 23.37 -9.30 -4.16
CA ARG A 225 22.20 -10.11 -3.83
C ARG A 225 22.59 -11.30 -2.97
N VAL A 226 21.66 -11.77 -2.16
CA VAL A 226 21.80 -13.00 -1.36
C VAL A 226 20.69 -13.97 -1.75
N GLN A 227 20.98 -15.26 -1.77
CA GLN A 227 20.02 -16.35 -1.91
C GLN A 227 20.04 -17.19 -0.63
N ALA A 228 18.86 -17.59 -0.13
CA ALA A 228 18.69 -18.61 0.91
C ALA A 228 18.51 -19.99 0.27
N ILE A 229 18.89 -21.02 1.02
CA ILE A 229 18.92 -22.43 0.61
C ILE A 229 18.49 -23.28 1.82
N ASP A 230 17.59 -24.22 1.59
CA ASP A 230 17.03 -25.13 2.60
C ASP A 230 17.86 -26.42 2.83
N THR A 231 17.26 -27.37 3.53
CA THR A 231 17.75 -28.74 3.78
C THR A 231 17.54 -29.69 2.59
N ALA A 232 16.53 -29.46 1.76
CA ALA A 232 16.29 -30.14 0.48
C ALA A 232 17.18 -29.64 -0.68
N PHE A 233 18.04 -28.66 -0.40
CA PHE A 233 18.93 -27.93 -1.32
C PHE A 233 18.26 -26.95 -2.30
N THR A 234 16.94 -26.75 -2.26
CA THR A 234 16.25 -25.77 -3.11
C THR A 234 16.70 -24.36 -2.75
N GLY A 235 16.86 -23.54 -3.79
CA GLY A 235 17.29 -22.16 -3.68
C GLY A 235 16.11 -21.20 -3.77
N SER A 236 16.01 -20.26 -2.83
CA SER A 236 15.12 -19.11 -2.95
C SER A 236 15.42 -18.33 -4.24
N GLU A 237 14.50 -17.49 -4.70
CA GLU A 237 14.89 -16.38 -5.58
C GLU A 237 16.00 -15.56 -4.89
N PHE A 238 16.91 -14.97 -5.68
CA PHE A 238 17.85 -14.01 -5.13
C PHE A 238 17.09 -12.79 -4.61
N SER A 239 17.54 -12.25 -3.48
CA SER A 239 17.06 -11.00 -2.92
C SER A 239 16.99 -9.88 -3.96
N ALA A 240 16.11 -8.91 -3.73
CA ALA A 240 16.15 -7.64 -4.46
C ALA A 240 17.58 -7.08 -4.46
N GLU A 241 18.02 -6.54 -5.61
CA GLU A 241 19.38 -6.02 -5.75
C GLU A 241 19.57 -4.80 -4.86
N ALA A 242 20.43 -4.93 -3.86
CA ALA A 242 20.90 -3.81 -3.07
C ALA A 242 22.14 -3.21 -3.73
N SER A 243 22.32 -1.91 -3.56
CA SER A 243 23.52 -1.21 -4.01
C SER A 243 24.10 -0.33 -2.91
N PHE A 244 25.39 -0.02 -3.02
CA PHE A 244 26.08 0.91 -2.13
C PHE A 244 27.11 1.74 -2.89
N VAL A 245 27.42 2.92 -2.34
CA VAL A 245 28.18 3.98 -3.01
C VAL A 245 29.22 4.59 -2.05
N ILE A 246 30.31 5.11 -2.62
CA ILE A 246 31.39 5.83 -1.94
C ILE A 246 31.49 7.26 -2.57
N GLY A 247 31.31 8.37 -1.82
CA GLY A 247 31.31 9.77 -2.37
C GLY A 247 30.92 10.93 -1.39
N SER A 248 30.77 12.19 -1.88
CA SER A 248 30.62 13.49 -1.12
C SER A 248 29.32 14.31 -1.46
N PRO A 249 28.96 15.42 -0.73
CA PRO A 249 27.73 16.23 -0.97
C PRO A 249 27.85 17.57 -1.76
N ASP A 250 26.73 18.13 -2.28
CA ASP A 250 26.61 19.33 -3.16
C ASP A 250 25.31 20.19 -2.90
N ILE A 251 25.30 21.53 -3.11
CA ILE A 251 24.21 22.50 -2.73
C ILE A 251 23.79 23.48 -3.86
N SER A 252 22.48 23.75 -4.01
CA SER A 252 21.91 24.72 -5.00
C SER A 252 21.76 26.19 -4.53
N SER A 253 21.40 27.08 -5.48
CA SER A 253 21.11 28.51 -5.24
C SER A 253 19.66 28.81 -4.81
N ILE A 254 19.41 30.01 -4.26
CA ILE A 254 18.13 30.45 -3.64
C ILE A 254 17.83 31.93 -4.01
N ALA A 255 16.55 32.31 -4.09
CA ALA A 255 16.09 33.68 -4.43
C ALA A 255 15.31 34.37 -3.28
N SER A 256 15.20 35.71 -3.33
CA SER A 256 14.56 36.56 -2.31
C SER A 256 13.03 36.36 -2.16
N GLN A 257 12.46 36.67 -0.98
CA GLN A 257 11.09 36.28 -0.58
C GLN A 257 10.30 37.38 0.17
N SER A 258 8.97 37.24 0.31
CA SER A 258 8.09 38.14 1.08
C SER A 258 6.79 37.47 1.60
N THR A 259 6.16 37.99 2.67
CA THR A 259 4.90 37.46 3.28
C THR A 259 4.05 38.52 3.98
N VAL A 260 2.94 38.15 4.62
CA VAL A 260 2.14 38.99 5.55
C VAL A 260 2.47 38.65 7.02
N GLU A 261 2.14 39.53 7.98
CA GLU A 261 2.41 39.29 9.40
C GLU A 261 1.69 38.04 9.89
N ASN A 262 2.30 37.38 10.88
CA ASN A 262 1.77 36.16 11.50
C ASN A 262 1.58 34.98 10.49
N LEU A 263 1.82 35.19 9.19
CA LEU A 263 1.86 34.16 8.16
C LEU A 263 3.29 33.67 7.96
N THR A 264 3.52 32.46 8.43
CA THR A 264 4.72 31.68 8.20
C THR A 264 4.94 31.43 6.71
N VAL A 265 6.14 31.75 6.20
CA VAL A 265 6.55 31.29 4.86
C VAL A 265 7.15 29.90 5.00
N THR A 266 6.55 28.93 4.32
CA THR A 266 6.93 27.50 4.39
C THR A 266 7.50 26.97 3.07
N SER A 267 7.85 27.84 2.11
CA SER A 267 8.05 27.47 0.69
C SER A 267 9.39 27.89 0.07
N ILE A 268 10.41 28.21 0.87
CA ILE A 268 11.73 28.65 0.36
C ILE A 268 12.60 27.42 0.06
N SER A 269 12.53 26.90 -1.16
CA SER A 269 13.15 25.62 -1.51
C SER A 269 14.55 25.74 -2.12
N PHE A 270 15.42 24.80 -1.77
CA PHE A 270 16.76 24.59 -2.34
C PHE A 270 17.19 23.12 -2.24
N CYS A 271 18.16 22.68 -3.03
CA CYS A 271 18.61 21.29 -3.06
C CYS A 271 19.95 21.10 -2.33
N ILE A 272 20.09 19.99 -1.59
CA ILE A 272 21.41 19.44 -1.22
C ILE A 272 21.42 17.94 -1.50
N THR A 273 22.33 17.47 -2.35
CA THR A 273 22.49 16.03 -2.67
C THR A 273 23.70 15.44 -1.96
N SER A 274 23.61 14.16 -1.58
CA SER A 274 24.75 13.33 -1.18
C SER A 274 24.58 11.92 -1.73
N THR A 275 25.68 11.20 -1.88
CA THR A 275 25.73 9.82 -2.40
C THR A 275 25.76 8.76 -1.31
N ASN A 276 26.22 9.12 -0.10
CA ASN A 276 26.47 8.21 1.02
C ASN A 276 25.57 8.49 2.25
N THR A 277 24.81 9.58 2.21
CA THR A 277 24.00 10.07 3.33
C THR A 277 22.58 10.17 2.84
N SER A 278 21.65 9.53 3.57
CA SER A 278 20.24 9.61 3.28
C SER A 278 19.77 11.06 3.14
N PRO A 279 18.84 11.36 2.23
CA PRO A 279 18.26 12.67 2.13
C PRO A 279 17.85 13.22 3.49
N CYS A 280 18.13 14.51 3.71
CA CYS A 280 17.77 15.22 4.95
C CYS A 280 18.50 14.76 6.23
N SER A 281 19.42 13.78 6.13
CA SER A 281 20.28 13.33 7.23
C SER A 281 21.65 14.02 7.25
N LEU A 282 21.81 15.08 6.46
CA LEU A 282 22.98 15.94 6.50
C LEU A 282 22.93 16.85 7.73
N ASP A 283 24.08 17.06 8.37
CA ASP A 283 24.26 18.01 9.48
C ASP A 283 24.31 19.44 8.92
N LEU A 284 23.24 20.22 9.15
CA LEU A 284 23.02 21.56 8.60
C LEU A 284 23.06 22.67 9.64
N THR A 285 23.57 23.85 9.24
CA THR A 285 23.56 25.09 10.04
C THR A 285 22.95 26.25 9.24
N ILE A 286 22.03 27.02 9.83
CA ILE A 286 21.32 28.15 9.20
C ILE A 286 21.25 29.36 10.16
N SER A 287 21.32 30.61 9.65
CA SER A 287 21.23 31.85 10.46
C SER A 287 20.69 33.08 9.70
N ALA A 288 20.28 34.14 10.41
CA ALA A 288 19.77 35.41 9.85
C ALA A 288 20.63 36.65 10.17
N SER A 289 20.40 37.76 9.44
CA SER A 289 21.04 39.07 9.66
C SER A 289 20.25 40.03 10.56
N ASN A 290 18.93 39.89 10.68
CA ASN A 290 18.07 40.74 11.54
C ASN A 290 17.20 39.90 12.51
N GLU A 291 17.80 39.53 13.64
CA GLU A 291 17.21 38.68 14.68
C GLU A 291 15.98 39.28 15.39
N THR A 292 15.65 40.58 15.26
CA THR A 292 14.41 41.14 15.85
C THR A 292 13.19 40.94 14.96
N LEU A 293 13.39 40.82 13.65
CA LEU A 293 12.33 40.51 12.68
C LEU A 293 12.22 38.99 12.45
N ILE A 294 13.38 38.34 12.27
CA ILE A 294 13.50 36.89 12.07
C ILE A 294 14.50 36.35 13.10
N PRO A 295 14.06 36.04 14.32
CA PRO A 295 14.87 35.30 15.28
C PRO A 295 15.39 33.98 14.66
N SER A 296 16.61 33.60 14.96
CA SER A 296 17.22 32.32 14.54
C SER A 296 16.37 31.10 14.94
N GLN A 297 15.74 31.14 16.13
CA GLN A 297 14.77 30.14 16.60
C GLN A 297 13.45 30.08 15.80
N ASN A 298 13.16 31.12 15.00
CA ASN A 298 12.02 31.19 14.10
C ASN A 298 12.38 30.74 12.66
N ILE A 299 13.64 30.38 12.42
CA ILE A 299 14.08 29.73 11.20
C ILE A 299 14.13 28.24 11.49
N SER A 300 13.24 27.51 10.84
CA SER A 300 13.33 26.07 10.73
C SER A 300 13.57 25.71 9.26
N TYR A 301 14.07 24.52 9.01
CA TYR A 301 13.97 23.92 7.70
C TYR A 301 13.27 22.58 7.88
N VAL A 302 12.34 22.31 6.98
CA VAL A 302 11.99 20.92 6.68
C VAL A 302 12.86 20.51 5.51
N CYS A 303 13.23 19.24 5.45
CA CYS A 303 13.80 18.68 4.24
C CYS A 303 12.93 17.52 3.80
N ASN A 304 12.71 17.45 2.50
CA ASN A 304 11.99 16.41 1.81
C ASN A 304 12.80 15.96 0.60
N ASN A 305 13.37 14.76 0.65
CA ASN A 305 14.11 14.14 -0.45
C ASN A 305 15.11 15.09 -1.15
N ASN A 306 16.10 15.58 -0.39
CA ASN A 306 17.14 16.52 -0.81
C ASN A 306 16.63 17.94 -1.15
N GLN A 307 15.32 18.18 -1.23
CA GLN A 307 14.74 19.53 -1.24
C GLN A 307 14.58 20.02 0.20
N TYR A 308 15.41 20.97 0.59
CA TYR A 308 15.31 21.69 1.84
C TYR A 308 14.40 22.88 1.63
N THR A 309 13.34 22.97 2.42
CA THR A 309 12.40 24.08 2.39
C THR A 309 12.50 24.83 3.71
N LEU A 310 13.04 26.04 3.69
CA LEU A 310 13.06 26.86 4.89
C LEU A 310 11.63 27.29 5.24
N THR A 311 11.33 27.17 6.53
CA THR A 311 10.17 27.73 7.18
C THR A 311 10.63 28.91 8.02
N ILE A 312 10.18 30.11 7.66
CA ILE A 312 10.52 31.36 8.32
C ILE A 312 9.24 31.95 8.93
N ILE A 313 9.26 32.11 10.26
CA ILE A 313 8.16 32.72 11.03
C ILE A 313 8.56 34.16 11.39
N PRO A 314 7.98 35.20 10.77
CA PRO A 314 8.13 36.57 11.26
C PRO A 314 7.74 36.67 12.74
N ALA A 315 8.45 37.49 13.51
CA ALA A 315 8.01 37.81 14.87
C ALA A 315 6.61 38.45 14.87
N ASN A 316 5.77 38.10 15.86
CA ASN A 316 4.35 38.48 15.86
C ASN A 316 4.16 40.01 15.76
N ASN A 317 3.28 40.42 14.85
CA ASN A 317 2.95 41.82 14.56
C ASN A 317 4.20 42.68 14.24
N GLN A 318 5.23 42.08 13.62
CA GLN A 318 6.41 42.79 13.10
C GLN A 318 6.41 42.83 11.57
N THR A 319 6.88 43.95 11.01
CA THR A 319 7.03 44.17 9.56
C THR A 319 8.42 44.74 9.26
N GLY A 320 9.07 44.33 8.16
CA GLY A 320 10.46 44.70 7.84
C GLY A 320 11.16 43.75 6.84
N SER A 321 12.52 43.76 6.78
CA SER A 321 13.35 42.86 5.95
C SER A 321 14.62 42.27 6.63
N SER A 322 15.20 41.18 6.07
CA SER A 322 16.39 40.43 6.58
C SER A 322 17.06 39.49 5.54
N SER A 323 18.29 39.01 5.80
CA SER A 323 19.09 38.05 5.00
C SER A 323 19.37 36.72 5.74
N ILE A 324 19.65 35.60 5.03
CA ILE A 324 19.76 34.21 5.55
C ILE A 324 21.00 33.43 4.99
N PHE A 325 21.68 32.56 5.77
CA PHE A 325 22.87 31.75 5.40
C PHE A 325 22.73 30.24 5.69
N ILE A 326 23.47 29.34 5.00
CA ILE A 326 23.35 27.85 5.08
C ILE A 326 24.70 27.09 4.91
N VAL A 327 24.92 25.99 5.67
CA VAL A 327 26.08 25.04 5.59
C VAL A 327 25.60 23.58 5.76
N ALA A 328 26.25 22.57 5.15
CA ALA A 328 25.90 21.13 5.26
C ALA A 328 27.09 20.16 5.36
N LYS A 329 26.87 18.98 5.98
CA LYS A 329 27.85 17.89 6.20
C LYS A 329 27.23 16.49 6.11
N ASP A 330 27.99 15.50 5.61
CA ASP A 330 27.57 14.12 5.37
C ASP A 330 27.95 13.10 6.48
N SER A 331 27.35 11.90 6.44
CA SER A 331 27.51 10.85 7.47
C SER A 331 28.83 10.07 7.40
N ALA A 332 29.60 10.19 6.32
CA ALA A 332 30.99 9.72 6.28
C ALA A 332 32.00 10.80 6.75
N GLY A 333 31.61 12.08 6.69
CA GLY A 333 32.33 13.24 7.26
C GLY A 333 32.57 14.46 6.36
N LEU A 334 31.97 14.58 5.17
CA LEU A 334 32.34 15.53 4.08
C LEU A 334 31.37 16.76 3.98
N THR A 335 31.71 17.95 3.42
CA THR A 335 30.99 19.27 3.69
C THR A 335 30.80 20.33 2.53
N SER A 336 29.82 21.30 2.60
CA SER A 336 29.48 22.41 1.61
C SER A 336 28.60 23.65 2.15
N SER A 337 28.32 24.79 1.43
CA SER A 337 27.54 26.02 1.91
C SER A 337 26.88 27.09 0.91
N THR A 338 25.89 27.98 1.31
CA THR A 338 25.13 29.05 0.48
C THR A 338 24.30 30.21 1.25
N SER A 339 23.54 31.19 0.61
CA SER A 339 22.71 32.34 1.25
C SER A 339 21.62 33.15 0.40
N PHE A 340 20.65 33.95 1.01
CA PHE A 340 19.57 34.83 0.36
C PHE A 340 18.82 35.96 1.23
N GLU A 341 17.70 36.62 0.80
CA GLU A 341 16.91 37.78 1.43
C GLU A 341 15.34 37.61 1.65
N PHE A 342 14.66 38.37 2.55
CA PHE A 342 13.23 38.20 3.00
C PHE A 342 12.44 39.47 3.50
N ILE A 343 11.08 39.58 3.38
CA ILE A 343 10.18 40.77 3.72
C ILE A 343 8.76 40.42 4.34
N VAL A 344 8.04 41.31 5.08
CA VAL A 344 6.72 41.05 5.80
C VAL A 344 5.63 42.21 5.77
N HIS A 345 4.31 41.90 5.64
CA HIS A 345 3.09 42.80 5.51
C HIS A 345 1.96 42.63 6.62
N ASN A 346 0.65 42.93 6.40
CA ASN A 346 -0.47 42.96 7.44
C ASN A 346 -1.83 42.29 7.00
N VAL A 347 -2.76 41.85 7.90
CA VAL A 347 -4.01 41.06 7.61
C VAL A 347 -5.26 41.41 8.49
N ASN A 348 -6.50 41.30 7.96
CA ASN A 348 -7.78 41.47 8.70
C ASN A 348 -8.60 40.15 8.83
N TYR A 349 -9.22 39.90 10.00
CA TYR A 349 -9.98 38.66 10.30
C TYR A 349 -11.42 38.95 10.75
N GLY A 350 -12.43 38.63 9.92
CA GLY A 350 -13.85 38.77 10.26
C GLY A 350 -14.66 39.38 9.11
N ALA A 351 -15.64 40.23 9.44
CA ALA A 351 -16.27 41.11 8.45
C ALA A 351 -15.22 42.04 7.82
N ILE A 352 -15.48 42.53 6.60
CA ILE A 352 -14.52 43.36 5.89
C ILE A 352 -14.34 44.68 6.65
N ASN A 353 -13.10 44.94 7.08
CA ASN A 353 -12.80 45.99 8.04
C ASN A 353 -13.09 47.35 7.41
N ASN A 354 -13.88 48.20 8.09
CA ASN A 354 -14.35 49.46 7.54
C ASN A 354 -15.04 49.32 6.15
N GLY A 355 -15.79 48.24 5.91
CA GLY A 355 -16.47 47.95 4.63
C GLY A 355 -17.63 48.89 4.25
N SER A 356 -18.07 49.76 5.18
CA SER A 356 -18.99 50.88 4.96
C SER A 356 -18.29 52.26 5.10
N PHE A 357 -16.95 52.27 5.19
CA PHE A 357 -16.11 53.47 5.14
C PHE A 357 -16.39 54.61 6.15
N GLU A 358 -17.01 54.29 7.28
CA GLU A 358 -17.45 55.27 8.29
C GLU A 358 -16.37 55.78 9.27
N THR A 359 -15.17 55.19 9.28
CA THR A 359 -14.07 55.62 10.17
C THR A 359 -13.41 56.95 9.74
N GLU A 360 -12.54 57.51 10.59
CA GLU A 360 -11.74 58.71 10.29
C GLU A 360 -10.39 58.42 9.59
N SER A 361 -10.23 57.24 8.99
CA SER A 361 -9.01 56.84 8.26
C SER A 361 -9.28 55.67 7.30
N LEU A 362 -8.46 55.54 6.23
CA LEU A 362 -8.38 54.30 5.44
C LEU A 362 -7.49 53.23 6.12
N GLU A 363 -7.35 53.29 7.43
CA GLU A 363 -6.59 52.33 8.22
C GLU A 363 -7.21 50.94 8.10
N GLY A 364 -6.36 49.91 7.96
CA GLY A 364 -6.79 48.55 7.59
C GLY A 364 -6.81 48.27 6.09
N TRP A 365 -6.81 49.29 5.22
CA TRP A 365 -6.62 49.15 3.77
C TRP A 365 -5.17 49.41 3.36
N THR A 366 -4.63 48.61 2.43
CA THR A 366 -3.38 48.97 1.73
C THR A 366 -3.72 49.68 0.43
N ILE A 367 -3.02 50.77 0.17
CA ILE A 367 -3.31 51.69 -0.95
C ILE A 367 -2.11 51.74 -1.89
N VAL A 368 -2.40 51.66 -3.19
CA VAL A 368 -1.53 52.13 -4.27
C VAL A 368 -2.29 53.25 -4.97
N ASP A 369 -1.70 54.43 -5.09
CA ASP A 369 -2.32 55.58 -5.78
C ASP A 369 -1.40 56.06 -6.92
N LEU A 370 -1.93 56.92 -7.79
CA LEU A 370 -1.17 57.55 -8.87
C LEU A 370 -0.05 58.43 -8.30
N SER A 371 1.00 58.64 -9.09
CA SER A 371 2.10 59.55 -8.74
C SER A 371 1.69 61.04 -8.71
N ASP A 372 0.56 61.36 -9.35
CA ASP A 372 -0.03 62.70 -9.41
C ASP A 372 -1.56 62.55 -9.57
N PRO A 373 -2.31 62.30 -8.47
CA PRO A 373 -3.75 62.12 -8.47
C PRO A 373 -4.47 63.48 -8.38
N PHE A 374 -5.68 63.58 -8.96
CA PHE A 374 -6.44 64.84 -8.93
C PHE A 374 -7.21 65.01 -7.61
N ILE A 375 -7.82 63.93 -7.12
CA ILE A 375 -8.26 63.75 -5.72
C ILE A 375 -7.61 62.44 -5.27
N PRO A 376 -6.62 62.47 -4.35
CA PRO A 376 -6.03 61.26 -3.77
C PRO A 376 -7.09 60.32 -3.23
N LEU A 377 -6.85 59.01 -3.25
CA LEU A 377 -7.78 58.04 -2.66
C LEU A 377 -8.03 58.38 -1.18
N THR A 378 -9.29 58.59 -0.83
CA THR A 378 -9.71 59.15 0.47
C THR A 378 -11.13 58.69 0.84
N PHE A 379 -11.67 59.20 1.94
CA PHE A 379 -13.04 58.97 2.42
C PHE A 379 -13.66 60.33 2.77
N THR A 380 -14.95 60.53 2.49
CA THR A 380 -15.60 61.84 2.74
C THR A 380 -17.11 61.77 2.85
N ASN A 381 -17.70 62.79 3.51
CA ASN A 381 -19.14 63.03 3.60
C ASN A 381 -19.58 64.36 2.96
N GLN A 382 -18.66 65.12 2.35
CA GLN A 382 -18.97 66.46 1.85
C GLN A 382 -19.62 66.40 0.45
N PRO A 383 -20.84 66.92 0.24
CA PRO A 383 -21.34 67.18 -1.10
C PRO A 383 -20.41 68.21 -1.77
N THR A 384 -19.92 67.88 -2.96
CA THR A 384 -18.77 68.47 -3.69
C THR A 384 -18.96 69.91 -4.21
N ASN A 385 -19.91 70.67 -3.65
CA ASN A 385 -20.21 72.04 -4.04
C ASN A 385 -19.19 73.10 -3.57
N ALA A 386 -18.13 72.75 -2.82
CA ALA A 386 -17.22 73.75 -2.24
C ALA A 386 -15.70 73.42 -2.25
N ALA A 387 -15.25 72.18 -2.45
CA ALA A 387 -13.84 71.81 -2.20
C ALA A 387 -12.93 71.78 -3.46
N HIS A 388 -13.38 71.17 -4.57
CA HIS A 388 -12.50 70.80 -5.70
C HIS A 388 -12.99 71.27 -7.08
N GLY A 389 -13.88 72.27 -7.13
CA GLY A 389 -14.23 72.99 -8.37
C GLY A 389 -15.28 72.36 -9.29
N TRP A 390 -15.85 71.19 -8.94
CA TRP A 390 -16.72 70.41 -9.83
C TRP A 390 -18.18 70.84 -9.94
N GLY A 391 -18.72 71.64 -9.02
CA GLY A 391 -20.11 72.12 -9.11
C GLY A 391 -21.15 70.97 -9.12
N PRO A 392 -22.35 71.18 -9.69
CA PRO A 392 -23.51 70.32 -9.47
C PRO A 392 -23.53 69.01 -10.31
N PHE A 393 -22.39 68.50 -10.78
CA PHE A 393 -22.35 67.45 -11.79
C PHE A 393 -22.23 66.01 -11.26
N PHE A 394 -21.49 65.75 -10.18
CA PHE A 394 -21.46 64.44 -9.50
C PHE A 394 -21.73 64.64 -8.00
N GLN A 395 -22.60 63.83 -7.40
CA GLN A 395 -22.90 63.88 -5.96
C GLN A 395 -22.57 62.56 -5.28
N ILE A 396 -21.63 62.62 -4.33
CA ILE A 396 -21.32 61.51 -3.42
C ILE A 396 -22.58 61.22 -2.59
N ALA A 397 -23.00 59.96 -2.57
CA ALA A 397 -24.22 59.52 -1.92
C ALA A 397 -24.02 58.09 -1.36
N PRO A 398 -23.62 57.97 -0.09
CA PRO A 398 -23.52 56.70 0.62
C PRO A 398 -24.85 55.93 0.68
N THR A 399 -24.74 54.63 0.88
CA THR A 399 -25.85 53.66 0.92
C THR A 399 -26.14 53.14 2.32
N ASP A 400 -25.12 53.01 3.18
CA ASP A 400 -25.30 52.57 4.57
C ASP A 400 -24.59 53.45 5.61
N GLY A 401 -24.75 54.77 5.47
CA GLY A 401 -24.30 55.73 6.47
C GLY A 401 -24.20 57.17 5.95
N ASP A 402 -23.15 57.87 6.37
CA ASP A 402 -22.81 59.27 6.04
C ASP A 402 -21.52 59.40 5.20
N ARG A 403 -20.72 58.34 5.00
CA ARG A 403 -19.41 58.35 4.32
C ARG A 403 -19.29 57.24 3.27
N ALA A 404 -18.33 57.39 2.36
CA ALA A 404 -17.93 56.34 1.41
C ALA A 404 -16.45 56.52 1.01
N ALA A 405 -15.81 55.46 0.52
CA ALA A 405 -14.48 55.55 -0.09
C ALA A 405 -14.57 56.18 -1.48
N VAL A 406 -13.72 57.18 -1.77
CA VAL A 406 -13.73 57.93 -3.03
C VAL A 406 -12.34 58.25 -3.56
N HIS A 407 -12.21 58.31 -4.88
CA HIS A 407 -10.99 58.76 -5.59
C HIS A 407 -11.38 59.56 -6.83
N GLY A 408 -10.50 60.46 -7.29
CA GLY A 408 -10.68 61.21 -8.54
C GLY A 408 -9.39 61.39 -9.33
N PHE A 409 -9.49 61.19 -10.65
CA PHE A 409 -8.34 61.23 -11.57
C PHE A 409 -8.52 62.29 -12.66
N ASP A 410 -7.44 63.03 -12.95
CA ASP A 410 -7.27 63.93 -14.11
C ASP A 410 -5.76 64.12 -14.44
N GLY A 411 -4.90 63.23 -13.90
CA GLY A 411 -3.44 63.39 -13.80
C GLY A 411 -2.66 62.29 -14.51
N SER A 412 -1.79 61.57 -13.79
CA SER A 412 -0.91 60.53 -14.35
C SER A 412 -1.62 59.20 -14.65
N ALA A 413 -1.09 58.42 -15.60
CA ALA A 413 -1.49 57.04 -15.87
C ALA A 413 -1.02 56.09 -14.75
N GLY A 414 -1.78 55.03 -14.50
CA GLY A 414 -1.44 54.02 -13.50
C GLY A 414 -2.63 53.14 -13.11
N ILE A 415 -2.49 52.46 -11.97
CA ILE A 415 -3.56 51.70 -11.33
C ILE A 415 -3.69 52.23 -9.90
N ILE A 416 -4.87 52.72 -9.53
CA ILE A 416 -5.20 52.91 -8.11
C ILE A 416 -5.70 51.55 -7.61
N LYS A 417 -5.17 51.10 -6.47
CA LYS A 417 -5.62 49.89 -5.79
C LYS A 417 -5.96 50.22 -4.35
N MET A 418 -7.07 49.69 -3.87
CA MET A 418 -7.29 49.51 -2.43
C MET A 418 -7.58 48.05 -2.15
N TYR A 419 -6.86 47.47 -1.21
CA TYR A 419 -7.05 46.07 -0.85
C TYR A 419 -6.94 45.78 0.64
N GLN A 420 -7.58 44.68 1.02
CA GLN A 420 -7.41 44.01 2.31
C GLN A 420 -7.14 42.53 2.09
N TYR A 421 -6.38 41.91 2.99
CA TYR A 421 -6.41 40.47 3.18
C TYR A 421 -7.53 40.15 4.17
N VAL A 422 -8.44 39.23 3.80
CA VAL A 422 -9.70 38.91 4.48
C VAL A 422 -9.89 37.39 4.50
N TYR A 423 -10.42 36.85 5.61
CA TYR A 423 -10.74 35.42 5.77
C TYR A 423 -12.20 35.10 5.43
N ILE A 424 -12.44 34.00 4.71
CA ILE A 424 -13.76 33.56 4.22
C ILE A 424 -14.21 32.26 4.95
N PRO A 425 -15.44 32.17 5.49
CA PRO A 425 -15.96 30.97 6.17
C PRO A 425 -16.47 29.86 5.22
N GLU A 426 -16.96 28.75 5.77
CA GLU A 426 -17.27 27.49 5.05
C GLU A 426 -18.62 27.47 4.31
N ASP A 427 -19.72 27.84 4.97
CA ASP A 427 -21.08 27.41 4.60
C ASP A 427 -21.74 28.12 3.39
N GLY A 428 -20.96 28.79 2.54
CA GLY A 428 -21.45 29.59 1.42
C GLY A 428 -21.34 31.10 1.66
N THR A 429 -20.91 31.84 0.63
CA THR A 429 -20.30 33.16 0.84
C THR A 429 -20.45 34.12 -0.36
N ILE A 430 -21.67 34.54 -0.68
CA ILE A 430 -21.91 35.56 -1.72
C ILE A 430 -21.53 36.95 -1.19
N LEU A 431 -20.43 37.53 -1.68
CA LEU A 431 -20.03 38.91 -1.44
C LEU A 431 -20.98 39.87 -2.17
N SER A 432 -21.67 40.77 -1.48
CA SER A 432 -22.50 41.84 -2.09
C SER A 432 -21.93 43.22 -1.80
N PHE A 433 -22.03 44.19 -2.72
CA PHE A 433 -21.52 45.58 -2.55
C PHE A 433 -22.27 46.64 -3.37
N ASP A 434 -22.14 47.90 -2.96
CA ASP A 434 -22.70 49.07 -3.63
C ASP A 434 -21.60 49.99 -4.20
N TYR A 435 -21.86 50.64 -5.34
CA TYR A 435 -20.90 51.54 -5.98
C TYR A 435 -21.55 52.64 -6.87
N ARG A 436 -20.74 53.65 -7.22
CA ARG A 436 -21.08 54.81 -8.05
C ARG A 436 -19.86 55.31 -8.82
N ALA A 437 -20.05 55.86 -10.02
CA ALA A 437 -18.96 56.43 -10.82
C ALA A 437 -19.40 57.60 -11.73
N GLY A 438 -18.45 58.44 -12.12
CA GLY A 438 -18.64 59.49 -13.13
C GLY A 438 -17.35 59.72 -13.92
N TRP A 439 -17.44 60.10 -15.19
CA TRP A 439 -16.29 60.25 -16.09
C TRP A 439 -16.54 61.22 -17.27
N ASN A 440 -15.44 61.72 -17.84
CA ASN A 440 -15.41 62.47 -19.11
C ASN A 440 -16.13 63.84 -19.04
N MET A 441 -15.92 64.58 -17.96
CA MET A 441 -16.74 65.76 -17.60
C MET A 441 -16.32 67.12 -18.23
N THR A 442 -15.42 67.18 -19.23
CA THR A 442 -15.00 68.45 -19.88
C THR A 442 -14.64 68.35 -21.37
N LEU A 443 -14.53 69.52 -22.02
CA LEU A 443 -14.62 69.74 -23.47
C LEU A 443 -13.48 69.16 -24.34
N GLY A 444 -13.62 67.90 -24.77
CA GLY A 444 -13.25 67.46 -26.12
C GLY A 444 -11.77 67.13 -26.42
N GLY A 445 -11.39 65.88 -26.19
CA GLY A 445 -10.14 65.29 -26.71
C GLY A 445 -10.05 63.80 -26.34
N GLY A 446 -9.79 62.92 -27.32
CA GLY A 446 -9.96 61.47 -27.19
C GLY A 446 -9.29 60.81 -25.98
N THR A 447 -10.12 60.16 -25.15
CA THR A 447 -9.71 59.39 -23.98
C THR A 447 -9.85 57.88 -24.24
N LYS A 448 -9.37 57.02 -23.34
CA LYS A 448 -9.50 55.55 -23.37
C LYS A 448 -10.47 55.03 -22.31
N TYR A 449 -10.85 53.76 -22.48
CA TYR A 449 -11.60 52.98 -21.49
C TYR A 449 -10.90 52.98 -20.13
N ARG A 450 -11.67 53.29 -19.08
CA ARG A 450 -11.23 53.09 -17.69
C ARG A 450 -11.94 51.86 -17.15
N ILE A 451 -11.18 51.03 -16.46
CA ILE A 451 -11.59 49.69 -16.03
C ILE A 451 -11.65 49.69 -14.52
N PHE A 452 -12.76 49.19 -13.99
CA PHE A 452 -13.02 49.04 -12.57
C PHE A 452 -13.29 47.56 -12.29
N ASP A 453 -12.32 46.94 -11.61
CA ASP A 453 -12.24 45.51 -11.40
C ASP A 453 -12.19 45.17 -9.91
N ILE A 454 -12.83 44.06 -9.53
CA ILE A 454 -12.51 43.37 -8.28
C ILE A 454 -11.60 42.20 -8.62
N ASN A 455 -10.41 42.22 -8.03
CA ASN A 455 -9.43 41.16 -8.10
C ASN A 455 -9.39 40.41 -6.76
N ILE A 456 -9.70 39.12 -6.80
CA ILE A 456 -9.44 38.19 -5.72
C ILE A 456 -8.08 37.58 -5.98
N GLU A 457 -7.13 37.76 -5.06
CA GLU A 457 -5.77 37.22 -5.18
C GLU A 457 -5.38 36.41 -3.94
N SER A 458 -4.39 35.53 -4.07
CA SER A 458 -3.78 34.85 -2.92
C SER A 458 -2.92 35.82 -2.08
N PRO A 459 -2.59 35.48 -0.82
CA PRO A 459 -1.61 36.23 -0.01
C PRO A 459 -0.24 36.39 -0.69
N ASN A 460 0.08 35.50 -1.64
CA ASN A 460 1.33 35.48 -2.41
C ASN A 460 1.22 36.24 -3.76
N GLY A 461 0.14 36.99 -4.00
CA GLY A 461 -0.04 37.84 -5.19
C GLY A 461 -0.44 37.10 -6.47
N THR A 462 -0.97 35.87 -6.37
CA THR A 462 -1.54 35.16 -7.52
C THR A 462 -2.98 35.58 -7.74
N LEU A 463 -3.35 36.04 -8.94
CA LEU A 463 -4.75 36.32 -9.29
C LEU A 463 -5.56 35.01 -9.32
N LEU A 464 -6.61 34.95 -8.50
CA LEU A 464 -7.53 33.80 -8.38
C LEU A 464 -8.83 34.04 -9.15
N GLN A 465 -9.36 35.26 -9.09
CA GLN A 465 -10.57 35.66 -9.82
C GLN A 465 -10.52 37.16 -10.14
N ASN A 466 -11.07 37.54 -11.29
CA ASN A 466 -11.27 38.93 -11.70
C ASN A 466 -12.75 39.11 -12.09
N LYS A 467 -13.36 40.22 -11.66
CA LYS A 467 -14.66 40.66 -12.15
C LYS A 467 -14.59 42.14 -12.54
N ASN A 468 -14.68 42.41 -13.85
CA ASN A 468 -15.00 43.74 -14.33
C ASN A 468 -16.47 44.06 -14.04
N PHE A 469 -16.71 45.08 -13.23
CA PHE A 469 -18.06 45.52 -12.86
C PHE A 469 -18.44 46.84 -13.55
N LEU A 470 -17.45 47.63 -13.99
CA LEU A 470 -17.69 48.79 -14.85
C LEU A 470 -16.52 49.03 -15.82
N SER A 471 -16.87 49.30 -17.07
CA SER A 471 -15.96 49.78 -18.13
C SER A 471 -16.48 51.11 -18.66
N ALA A 472 -15.80 52.21 -18.30
CA ALA A 472 -16.22 53.56 -18.66
C ALA A 472 -15.83 53.90 -20.11
N ASP A 473 -16.83 54.02 -21.00
CA ASP A 473 -16.64 54.34 -22.41
C ASP A 473 -16.19 55.80 -22.61
N PRO A 474 -15.06 56.05 -23.30
CA PRO A 474 -14.51 57.39 -23.52
C PRO A 474 -15.33 58.30 -24.45
N SER A 475 -16.29 57.74 -25.20
CA SER A 475 -17.21 58.49 -26.08
C SER A 475 -18.45 59.01 -25.33
N VAL A 476 -18.70 58.52 -24.12
CA VAL A 476 -19.86 58.89 -23.30
C VAL A 476 -19.42 59.89 -22.23
N ILE A 477 -20.16 61.00 -22.12
CA ILE A 477 -20.09 61.88 -20.95
C ILE A 477 -21.07 61.33 -19.93
N ASN A 478 -20.58 60.78 -18.81
CA ASN A 478 -21.43 60.32 -17.73
C ASN A 478 -21.15 61.11 -16.45
N TYR A 479 -22.10 61.95 -16.06
CA TYR A 479 -21.97 62.80 -14.90
C TYR A 479 -22.15 62.05 -13.57
N ASP A 480 -22.95 60.98 -13.53
CA ASP A 480 -23.16 60.09 -12.37
C ASP A 480 -23.91 58.83 -12.85
N THR A 481 -23.42 57.62 -12.54
CA THR A 481 -24.14 56.36 -12.80
C THR A 481 -25.45 56.23 -12.04
N GLY A 482 -25.61 56.96 -10.93
CA GLY A 482 -26.54 56.57 -9.88
C GLY A 482 -26.02 55.37 -9.11
N LEU A 483 -26.81 54.92 -8.12
CA LEU A 483 -26.49 53.75 -7.32
C LEU A 483 -26.53 52.46 -8.15
N MET A 484 -25.45 51.70 -8.09
CA MET A 484 -25.32 50.35 -8.63
C MET A 484 -25.04 49.38 -7.47
N THR A 485 -25.68 48.22 -7.47
CA THR A 485 -25.45 47.12 -6.52
C THR A 485 -25.03 45.88 -7.30
N ASP A 486 -24.03 45.14 -6.82
CA ASP A 486 -23.55 43.93 -7.49
C ASP A 486 -23.02 42.88 -6.48
N SER A 487 -22.77 41.66 -6.94
CA SER A 487 -22.28 40.57 -6.09
C SER A 487 -21.32 39.60 -6.78
N LEU A 488 -20.51 38.91 -5.97
CA LEU A 488 -19.50 37.94 -6.37
C LEU A 488 -19.58 36.72 -5.46
N SER A 489 -19.68 35.51 -6.02
CA SER A 489 -19.58 34.30 -5.20
C SER A 489 -18.14 34.10 -4.75
N LEU A 490 -17.92 33.97 -3.43
CA LEU A 490 -16.64 33.56 -2.85
C LEU A 490 -16.65 32.09 -2.37
N ALA A 491 -17.64 31.29 -2.81
CA ALA A 491 -17.78 29.89 -2.38
C ALA A 491 -16.54 29.03 -2.70
N GLU A 492 -15.83 29.35 -3.79
CA GLU A 492 -14.57 28.70 -4.20
C GLU A 492 -13.39 29.05 -3.27
N PHE A 493 -13.54 30.04 -2.40
CA PHE A 493 -12.51 30.51 -1.44
C PHE A 493 -12.90 30.23 0.02
N ALA A 494 -13.88 29.37 0.25
CA ALA A 494 -14.28 28.93 1.59
C ALA A 494 -13.08 28.52 2.45
N GLN A 495 -13.16 28.81 3.75
CA GLN A 495 -12.10 28.61 4.75
C GLN A 495 -10.72 29.24 4.46
N SER A 496 -10.60 30.18 3.51
CA SER A 496 -9.30 30.71 3.04
C SER A 496 -9.09 32.20 3.33
N ILE A 497 -7.83 32.64 3.43
CA ILE A 497 -7.45 34.07 3.40
C ILE A 497 -7.22 34.47 1.95
N ILE A 498 -7.95 35.48 1.49
CA ILE A 498 -7.83 36.08 0.15
C ILE A 498 -7.53 37.57 0.26
N LYS A 499 -6.84 38.13 -0.73
CA LYS A 499 -6.77 39.56 -0.94
C LYS A 499 -7.96 39.98 -1.80
N ILE A 500 -8.84 40.83 -1.26
CA ILE A 500 -9.90 41.48 -2.02
C ILE A 500 -9.36 42.86 -2.43
N SER A 501 -9.08 43.04 -3.71
CA SER A 501 -8.52 44.28 -4.28
C SER A 501 -9.54 44.93 -5.21
N PHE A 502 -9.81 46.22 -4.99
CA PHE A 502 -10.59 47.07 -5.88
C PHE A 502 -9.60 47.91 -6.70
N ASP A 503 -9.58 47.66 -8.00
CA ASP A 503 -8.59 48.19 -8.93
C ASP A 503 -9.23 49.16 -9.92
N PHE A 504 -8.72 50.39 -9.95
CA PHE A 504 -9.15 51.47 -10.82
C PHE A 504 -8.03 51.77 -11.82
N ILE A 505 -8.20 51.35 -13.07
CA ILE A 505 -7.16 51.45 -14.10
C ILE A 505 -7.32 52.74 -14.90
N VAL A 506 -6.31 53.61 -14.85
CA VAL A 506 -6.21 54.88 -15.58
C VAL A 506 -5.14 54.75 -16.67
N PRO A 507 -5.51 54.52 -17.94
CA PRO A 507 -4.58 54.04 -18.97
C PRO A 507 -3.72 55.13 -19.65
N GLU A 508 -3.84 56.39 -19.24
CA GLU A 508 -3.15 57.53 -19.87
C GLU A 508 -3.15 58.80 -19.00
N ASN A 509 -2.22 59.70 -19.31
CA ASN A 509 -2.08 60.99 -18.66
C ASN A 509 -3.11 62.01 -19.18
N TYR A 510 -3.56 62.94 -18.32
CA TYR A 510 -4.45 64.06 -18.67
C TYR A 510 -5.74 63.62 -19.38
N SER A 511 -6.34 62.55 -18.88
CA SER A 511 -7.48 61.88 -19.51
C SER A 511 -8.81 62.60 -19.34
N GLY A 512 -8.86 63.76 -18.68
CA GLY A 512 -10.10 64.38 -18.26
C GLY A 512 -10.65 63.74 -16.98
N PRO A 513 -11.47 64.50 -16.24
CA PRO A 513 -11.94 64.16 -14.90
C PRO A 513 -12.81 62.90 -14.86
N GLY A 514 -12.61 62.11 -13.81
CA GLY A 514 -13.58 61.13 -13.34
C GLY A 514 -13.44 60.85 -11.84
N LEU A 515 -14.45 60.19 -11.28
CA LEU A 515 -14.64 59.98 -9.85
C LEU A 515 -15.29 58.60 -9.62
N PHE A 516 -14.90 57.91 -8.54
CA PHE A 516 -15.48 56.63 -8.12
C PHE A 516 -15.87 56.65 -6.63
N GLN A 517 -16.93 55.92 -6.27
CA GLN A 517 -17.39 55.67 -4.89
C GLN A 517 -17.70 54.18 -4.66
N LEU A 518 -17.28 53.61 -3.53
CA LEU A 518 -17.55 52.23 -3.07
C LEU A 518 -18.23 52.21 -1.69
N ASP A 519 -19.12 51.23 -1.42
CA ASP A 519 -19.86 51.11 -0.14
C ASP A 519 -20.48 49.70 0.16
N ASN A 520 -20.99 49.47 1.38
CA ASN A 520 -21.94 48.40 1.81
C ASN A 520 -21.65 46.88 1.48
N LEU A 521 -20.75 46.19 2.20
CA LEU A 521 -20.11 44.90 1.77
C LEU A 521 -20.47 43.60 2.64
N LYS A 522 -21.19 42.52 2.16
CA LYS A 522 -21.91 41.41 2.99
C LYS A 522 -22.00 39.90 2.43
N LEU A 523 -22.74 38.88 3.03
CA LEU A 523 -22.64 37.34 2.92
C LEU A 523 -23.91 36.37 3.23
N ASN A 524 -24.05 35.03 2.80
CA ASN A 524 -25.23 34.02 2.99
C ASN A 524 -25.01 32.42 2.77
N VAL A 525 -25.84 31.39 3.27
CA VAL A 525 -25.55 29.86 3.50
C VAL A 525 -26.53 28.64 3.02
N THR A 526 -26.52 27.32 3.54
CA THR A 526 -27.22 25.99 3.06
C THR A 526 -27.65 24.82 4.12
N PRO A 527 -28.39 23.67 3.80
CA PRO A 527 -28.98 22.60 4.75
C PRO A 527 -28.53 21.06 4.74
N LYS A 528 -29.02 20.16 5.67
CA LYS A 528 -28.49 18.76 6.00
C LYS A 528 -29.46 17.56 6.38
N ILE A 529 -29.09 16.26 6.17
CA ILE A 529 -29.83 14.95 6.48
C ILE A 529 -28.96 13.84 7.19
N ASP A 530 -29.56 12.88 7.95
CA ASP A 530 -28.95 11.69 8.62
C ASP A 530 -29.14 10.28 7.92
N ILE A 531 -28.58 9.18 8.48
CA ILE A 531 -28.44 7.80 7.90
C ILE A 531 -29.64 6.83 8.18
N ILE A 532 -29.88 5.81 7.32
CA ILE A 532 -31.01 4.84 7.36
C ILE A 532 -30.55 3.36 7.11
N PRO A 533 -31.08 2.31 7.80
CA PRO A 533 -30.65 0.89 7.67
C PRO A 533 -31.59 -0.10 6.87
N ASP A 534 -31.04 -1.25 6.46
CA ASP A 534 -31.62 -2.31 5.59
C ASP A 534 -32.65 -3.30 6.25
N GLN A 535 -33.41 -4.08 5.46
CA GLN A 535 -34.57 -4.93 5.89
C GLN A 535 -34.68 -6.33 5.21
N THR A 536 -35.35 -7.33 5.83
CA THR A 536 -35.59 -8.70 5.27
C THR A 536 -36.89 -9.36 5.77
N ILE A 537 -37.57 -10.19 4.96
CA ILE A 537 -38.80 -10.93 5.30
C ILE A 537 -38.89 -12.35 4.68
N ASN A 538 -39.87 -13.18 5.07
CA ASN A 538 -40.24 -14.40 4.32
C ASN A 538 -41.34 -14.11 3.28
N GLU A 539 -41.44 -14.95 2.24
CA GLU A 539 -42.43 -14.80 1.18
C GLU A 539 -43.86 -14.70 1.74
N GLY A 540 -44.60 -13.66 1.33
CA GLY A 540 -46.00 -13.44 1.74
C GLY A 540 -46.21 -12.62 3.02
N THR A 541 -45.22 -11.81 3.47
CA THR A 541 -45.34 -10.95 4.67
C THR A 541 -45.03 -9.45 4.39
N ALA A 542 -45.21 -8.56 5.37
CA ALA A 542 -45.05 -7.10 5.24
C ALA A 542 -44.31 -6.48 6.44
N THR A 543 -43.75 -5.26 6.31
CA THR A 543 -42.82 -4.66 7.31
C THR A 543 -43.45 -3.65 8.26
N ASN A 544 -42.70 -3.32 9.33
CA ASN A 544 -43.00 -2.25 10.29
C ASN A 544 -42.48 -0.86 9.81
N PRO A 545 -42.93 0.27 10.40
CA PRO A 545 -42.48 1.63 10.02
C PRO A 545 -41.02 1.99 10.40
N ILE A 546 -40.43 2.96 9.69
CA ILE A 546 -39.01 3.42 9.75
C ILE A 546 -38.95 4.95 10.00
N SER A 547 -37.92 5.51 10.66
CA SER A 547 -37.82 6.95 11.07
C SER A 547 -36.54 7.70 10.61
N ILE A 548 -36.59 9.04 10.43
CA ILE A 548 -35.54 9.89 9.77
C ILE A 548 -35.49 11.34 10.37
N LEU A 549 -34.30 11.98 10.42
CA LEU A 549 -34.04 13.36 10.91
C LEU A 549 -33.35 14.28 9.86
N ILE A 550 -33.67 15.59 9.86
CA ILE A 550 -33.21 16.63 8.87
C ILE A 550 -33.10 18.02 9.55
N THR A 551 -32.11 18.86 9.20
CA THR A 551 -31.85 20.20 9.82
C THR A 551 -31.38 21.29 8.84
N ASP A 552 -31.68 22.56 9.16
CA ASP A 552 -31.36 23.80 8.41
C ASP A 552 -31.24 24.97 9.41
N ILE A 553 -30.40 25.99 9.17
CA ILE A 553 -30.13 27.11 10.12
C ILE A 553 -30.91 28.40 9.82
N ASP A 554 -31.31 28.62 8.56
CA ASP A 554 -32.08 29.79 8.11
C ASP A 554 -33.53 29.46 7.68
N SER A 555 -33.89 28.16 7.62
CA SER A 555 -35.27 27.68 7.44
C SER A 555 -35.95 27.15 8.73
N ALA A 556 -37.29 27.15 8.74
CA ALA A 556 -38.11 26.67 9.86
C ALA A 556 -38.47 25.16 9.81
N PRO A 557 -38.85 24.51 10.94
CA PRO A 557 -39.16 23.07 11.01
C PRO A 557 -40.32 22.60 10.11
N CYS A 558 -40.23 21.37 9.57
CA CYS A 558 -41.11 20.77 8.55
C CYS A 558 -41.38 21.68 7.31
N ASN A 559 -40.55 22.69 7.02
CA ASN A 559 -40.67 23.57 5.85
C ASN A 559 -39.79 23.14 4.65
N LEU A 560 -39.39 21.86 4.62
CA LEU A 560 -38.48 21.28 3.64
C LEU A 560 -39.22 20.24 2.76
N THR A 561 -38.87 20.12 1.49
CA THR A 561 -39.59 19.26 0.52
C THR A 561 -38.87 17.91 0.32
N LEU A 562 -39.58 16.78 0.44
CA LEU A 562 -39.02 15.42 0.26
C LEU A 562 -39.53 14.67 -0.97
N THR A 563 -38.65 13.88 -1.61
CA THR A 563 -38.95 13.02 -2.78
C THR A 563 -38.28 11.64 -2.70
N PHE A 564 -38.86 10.60 -3.32
CA PHE A 564 -38.47 9.18 -3.17
C PHE A 564 -38.35 8.40 -4.50
N ASN A 565 -37.50 7.36 -4.55
CA ASN A 565 -37.40 6.39 -5.66
C ASN A 565 -37.10 4.96 -5.17
N SER A 566 -37.38 3.94 -6.00
CA SER A 566 -37.12 2.50 -5.76
C SER A 566 -36.45 1.86 -6.99
N SER A 567 -35.50 0.94 -6.80
CA SER A 567 -34.73 0.29 -7.89
C SER A 567 -35.45 -0.90 -8.53
N ASN A 568 -36.06 -1.81 -7.77
CA ASN A 568 -36.85 -2.92 -8.28
C ASN A 568 -38.36 -2.68 -8.07
N LYS A 569 -38.96 -1.95 -9.00
CA LYS A 569 -40.38 -1.54 -8.94
C LYS A 569 -41.38 -2.69 -9.14
N ASN A 570 -40.91 -3.88 -9.52
CA ASN A 570 -41.74 -5.10 -9.60
C ASN A 570 -41.87 -5.76 -8.22
N LEU A 571 -40.80 -5.74 -7.41
CA LEU A 571 -40.80 -6.21 -6.03
C LEU A 571 -41.38 -5.16 -5.07
N ILE A 572 -40.98 -3.88 -5.22
CA ILE A 572 -41.40 -2.75 -4.38
C ILE A 572 -41.78 -1.52 -5.25
N PRO A 573 -43.05 -1.38 -5.64
CA PRO A 573 -43.57 -0.19 -6.33
C PRO A 573 -43.46 1.10 -5.50
N ILE A 574 -43.22 2.26 -6.14
CA ILE A 574 -43.19 3.56 -5.44
C ILE A 574 -44.54 3.90 -4.79
N SER A 575 -45.66 3.43 -5.35
CA SER A 575 -47.01 3.55 -4.76
C SER A 575 -47.14 2.87 -3.39
N ASN A 576 -46.22 1.98 -3.04
CA ASN A 576 -46.20 1.24 -1.78
C ASN A 576 -45.25 1.88 -0.75
N ILE A 577 -44.74 3.10 -1.03
CA ILE A 577 -43.89 3.89 -0.14
C ILE A 577 -44.66 5.16 0.26
N SER A 578 -44.85 5.39 1.56
CA SER A 578 -45.55 6.55 2.12
C SER A 578 -44.78 7.18 3.28
N TYR A 579 -44.87 8.50 3.46
CA TYR A 579 -44.19 9.20 4.55
C TYR A 579 -45.02 10.28 5.27
N ALA A 580 -44.61 10.70 6.48
CA ALA A 580 -45.19 11.79 7.26
C ALA A 580 -44.15 12.56 8.10
N CYS A 581 -44.29 13.89 8.25
CA CYS A 581 -43.50 14.75 9.17
C CYS A 581 -44.27 15.02 10.47
N ASN A 582 -43.60 14.99 11.62
CA ASN A 582 -44.09 15.56 12.87
C ASN A 582 -42.92 16.21 13.62
N ASP A 583 -42.97 17.53 13.81
CA ASP A 583 -41.97 18.33 14.54
C ASP A 583 -40.50 18.05 14.15
N GLY A 584 -40.22 18.01 12.83
CA GLY A 584 -38.89 17.75 12.27
C GLY A 584 -38.50 16.28 12.12
N ASN A 585 -39.32 15.34 12.60
CA ASN A 585 -39.08 13.89 12.48
C ASN A 585 -39.97 13.28 11.38
N TYR A 586 -39.38 12.54 10.45
CA TYR A 586 -40.07 11.93 9.31
C TYR A 586 -40.15 10.40 9.45
N THR A 587 -41.26 9.78 9.03
CA THR A 587 -41.45 8.32 9.08
C THR A 587 -41.87 7.72 7.74
N ILE A 588 -41.51 6.46 7.46
CA ILE A 588 -41.73 5.72 6.19
C ILE A 588 -42.40 4.35 6.43
N SER A 589 -43.15 3.83 5.46
CA SER A 589 -43.65 2.43 5.42
C SER A 589 -43.57 1.84 4.01
N VAL A 590 -43.38 0.51 3.89
CA VAL A 590 -43.12 -0.22 2.62
C VAL A 590 -43.88 -1.57 2.57
N VAL A 591 -44.38 -1.98 1.41
CA VAL A 591 -45.05 -3.29 1.21
C VAL A 591 -44.61 -3.98 -0.10
N PRO A 592 -44.01 -5.19 -0.06
CA PRO A 592 -43.56 -5.94 -1.23
C PRO A 592 -44.67 -6.80 -1.88
N VAL A 593 -44.41 -7.29 -3.10
CA VAL A 593 -45.35 -8.13 -3.89
C VAL A 593 -45.23 -9.63 -3.51
N SER A 594 -46.36 -10.34 -3.40
CA SER A 594 -46.42 -11.77 -3.02
C SER A 594 -45.90 -12.72 -4.11
N GLN A 595 -45.39 -13.91 -3.73
CA GLN A 595 -44.88 -14.93 -4.66
C GLN A 595 -43.74 -14.42 -5.56
N GLN A 596 -42.86 -13.60 -4.96
CA GLN A 596 -41.61 -13.14 -5.55
C GLN A 596 -40.53 -13.16 -4.46
N THR A 597 -39.43 -13.85 -4.75
CA THR A 597 -38.19 -13.82 -3.96
C THR A 597 -37.19 -12.83 -4.59
N GLY A 598 -36.27 -12.24 -3.80
CA GLY A 598 -35.28 -11.26 -4.30
C GLY A 598 -35.11 -9.98 -3.47
N ILE A 599 -34.43 -8.96 -4.04
CA ILE A 599 -33.89 -7.77 -3.35
C ILE A 599 -34.27 -6.42 -4.05
N SER A 600 -34.38 -5.29 -3.31
CA SER A 600 -34.57 -3.91 -3.84
C SER A 600 -33.95 -2.79 -2.96
N THR A 601 -33.61 -1.63 -3.57
CA THR A 601 -33.00 -0.42 -2.94
C THR A 601 -33.89 0.83 -3.09
N ILE A 602 -33.88 1.76 -2.12
CA ILE A 602 -34.73 2.97 -2.03
C ILE A 602 -33.87 4.26 -1.80
N SER A 603 -34.29 5.43 -2.33
CA SER A 603 -33.54 6.72 -2.25
C SER A 603 -34.41 7.94 -1.86
N LEU A 604 -33.81 9.01 -1.29
CA LEU A 604 -34.46 10.23 -0.74
C LEU A 604 -33.69 11.55 -1.01
N THR A 605 -34.38 12.68 -1.28
CA THR A 605 -33.80 14.05 -1.49
C THR A 605 -34.60 15.17 -0.78
N CYS A 606 -33.93 16.24 -0.32
CA CYS A 606 -34.46 17.40 0.45
C CYS A 606 -34.09 18.79 -0.15
N THR A 607 -34.88 19.85 0.10
CA THR A 607 -34.72 21.24 -0.43
C THR A 607 -35.19 22.33 0.55
N ASP A 608 -34.47 23.47 0.62
CA ASP A 608 -34.78 24.67 1.44
C ASP A 608 -35.55 25.81 0.72
N ALA A 609 -35.76 26.94 1.41
CA ALA A 609 -36.47 28.12 0.91
C ALA A 609 -35.65 29.05 0.01
N SER A 610 -34.31 28.97 0.07
CA SER A 610 -33.36 29.71 -0.77
C SER A 610 -33.06 28.97 -2.09
N GLY A 611 -33.40 27.69 -2.17
CA GLY A 611 -33.32 26.81 -3.34
C GLY A 611 -32.25 25.71 -3.28
N LEU A 612 -31.66 25.42 -2.11
CA LEU A 612 -30.47 24.58 -1.94
C LEU A 612 -30.85 23.16 -1.40
N THR A 613 -30.07 22.10 -1.70
CA THR A 613 -30.56 20.68 -1.65
C THR A 613 -29.57 19.58 -1.22
N THR A 614 -30.02 18.43 -0.68
CA THR A 614 -29.18 17.25 -0.28
C THR A 614 -29.91 15.86 -0.28
N SER A 615 -29.26 14.66 -0.20
CA SER A 615 -29.89 13.30 -0.45
C SER A 615 -29.24 11.99 0.17
N THR A 616 -29.94 10.80 0.20
CA THR A 616 -29.50 9.47 0.80
C THR A 616 -30.26 8.15 0.33
N SER A 617 -29.93 6.89 0.77
CA SER A 617 -30.52 5.56 0.32
C SER A 617 -30.29 4.23 1.17
N PHE A 618 -31.10 3.12 1.01
CA PHE A 618 -31.02 1.76 1.72
C PHE A 618 -31.70 0.51 1.01
N ASN A 619 -31.60 -0.77 1.49
CA ASN A 619 -32.04 -2.09 0.87
C ASN A 619 -33.13 -2.99 1.57
N PHE A 620 -33.63 -4.07 0.90
CA PHE A 620 -34.77 -4.97 1.32
C PHE A 620 -34.82 -6.42 0.66
N THR A 621 -35.10 -7.57 1.36
CA THR A 621 -34.89 -9.02 0.89
C THR A 621 -35.97 -10.13 1.22
N VAL A 622 -35.94 -11.34 0.57
CA VAL A 622 -36.81 -12.56 0.73
C VAL A 622 -36.09 -13.97 0.51
N ASN A 623 -36.57 -15.15 1.03
CA ASN A 623 -35.86 -16.49 1.17
C ASN A 623 -36.54 -17.85 0.65
N GLY A 624 -35.85 -19.05 0.63
CA GLY A 624 -36.19 -20.37 -0.06
C GLY A 624 -35.19 -21.63 0.01
N ALA A 625 -34.78 -22.41 -1.07
CA ALA A 625 -34.30 -23.87 -1.05
C ALA A 625 -33.29 -24.54 -2.16
N PRO A 626 -32.71 -25.81 -2.06
CA PRO A 626 -31.38 -26.26 -2.68
C PRO A 626 -31.18 -27.49 -3.69
N ALA A 627 -29.95 -27.64 -4.28
CA ALA A 627 -29.45 -28.73 -5.20
C ALA A 627 -27.89 -28.95 -5.31
N LEU A 628 -27.37 -30.12 -5.81
CA LEU A 628 -25.92 -30.54 -5.80
C LEU A 628 -25.26 -31.02 -7.16
N SER A 629 -23.95 -30.72 -7.36
CA SER A 629 -23.08 -31.18 -8.49
C SER A 629 -22.55 -32.63 -8.37
N SER A 630 -21.92 -33.20 -9.41
CA SER A 630 -21.29 -34.54 -9.41
C SER A 630 -19.96 -34.61 -8.65
N ILE A 631 -19.52 -35.84 -8.31
CA ILE A 631 -18.26 -36.17 -7.60
C ILE A 631 -17.69 -37.45 -8.23
N GLU A 632 -16.39 -37.47 -8.54
CA GLU A 632 -15.68 -38.58 -9.19
C GLU A 632 -14.83 -39.42 -8.20
N ASN A 633 -14.29 -40.56 -8.65
CA ASN A 633 -13.40 -41.43 -7.86
C ASN A 633 -12.01 -40.79 -7.62
N GLN A 634 -11.30 -41.21 -6.55
CA GLN A 634 -10.14 -40.51 -5.97
C GLN A 634 -8.99 -41.47 -5.54
N GLN A 635 -7.78 -40.95 -5.31
CA GLN A 635 -6.59 -41.68 -4.81
C GLN A 635 -5.56 -40.73 -4.14
N THR A 636 -4.63 -41.21 -3.31
CA THR A 636 -3.54 -40.44 -2.65
C THR A 636 -2.34 -41.33 -2.26
N VAL A 637 -1.30 -40.80 -1.64
CA VAL A 637 -0.16 -41.55 -1.06
C VAL A 637 -0.37 -41.82 0.45
N ILE A 638 0.36 -42.80 1.01
CA ILE A 638 0.35 -43.14 2.45
C ILE A 638 0.56 -41.89 3.32
N ASP A 639 -0.18 -41.81 4.42
CA ASP A 639 -0.18 -40.67 5.37
C ASP A 639 -0.71 -39.31 4.83
N PHE A 640 -1.01 -39.16 3.53
CA PHE A 640 -1.49 -37.90 2.95
C PHE A 640 -3.03 -37.75 2.89
N PRO A 641 -3.58 -36.57 3.24
CA PRO A 641 -5.01 -36.28 3.07
C PRO A 641 -5.35 -35.76 1.67
N ILE A 642 -6.53 -36.14 1.16
CA ILE A 642 -7.08 -35.60 -0.09
C ILE A 642 -8.19 -34.56 0.13
N SER A 643 -8.29 -33.58 -0.77
CA SER A 643 -9.36 -32.58 -0.82
C SER A 643 -10.22 -32.74 -2.10
N ILE A 644 -11.53 -32.83 -1.95
CA ILE A 644 -12.49 -33.15 -3.02
C ILE A 644 -13.55 -32.04 -3.14
N PRO A 645 -13.52 -31.21 -4.19
CA PRO A 645 -14.45 -30.10 -4.38
C PRO A 645 -15.77 -30.51 -5.05
N PHE A 646 -16.88 -29.89 -4.66
CA PHE A 646 -18.19 -29.99 -5.29
C PHE A 646 -19.02 -28.71 -5.06
N GLN A 647 -20.15 -28.56 -5.76
CA GLN A 647 -21.01 -27.38 -5.69
C GLN A 647 -22.41 -27.68 -5.16
N LEU A 648 -22.93 -26.73 -4.39
CA LEU A 648 -24.29 -26.62 -3.89
C LEU A 648 -24.92 -25.33 -4.40
N THR A 649 -26.17 -25.36 -4.86
CA THR A 649 -26.92 -24.15 -5.26
C THR A 649 -28.21 -24.10 -4.48
N ASP A 650 -28.54 -22.95 -3.91
CA ASP A 650 -29.84 -22.68 -3.30
C ASP A 650 -30.45 -21.45 -3.96
N ILE A 651 -31.72 -21.46 -4.34
CA ILE A 651 -32.31 -20.35 -5.10
C ILE A 651 -32.47 -19.07 -4.25
N GLU A 652 -32.38 -19.16 -2.93
CA GLU A 652 -32.63 -18.04 -2.03
C GLU A 652 -31.69 -17.90 -0.82
N GLY A 653 -30.89 -18.91 -0.53
CA GLY A 653 -29.93 -18.93 0.56
C GLY A 653 -30.56 -19.20 1.93
N GLY A 654 -29.74 -19.75 2.83
CA GLY A 654 -30.20 -20.30 4.11
C GLY A 654 -29.26 -21.36 4.68
N HIS A 655 -29.58 -21.90 5.86
CA HIS A 655 -28.73 -22.83 6.60
C HIS A 655 -29.14 -24.31 6.41
N MET A 656 -28.23 -25.14 5.91
CA MET A 656 -28.47 -26.57 5.58
C MET A 656 -27.49 -27.51 6.28
N ARG A 657 -27.81 -28.79 6.50
CA ARG A 657 -26.97 -29.80 7.21
C ARG A 657 -26.30 -30.81 6.26
N ILE A 658 -25.05 -31.21 6.55
CA ILE A 658 -24.21 -32.14 5.76
C ILE A 658 -23.91 -33.46 6.53
N SER A 659 -23.78 -34.60 5.84
CA SER A 659 -23.31 -35.88 6.42
C SER A 659 -22.68 -36.87 5.40
N VAL A 660 -21.77 -37.76 5.84
CA VAL A 660 -21.04 -38.76 5.01
C VAL A 660 -20.87 -40.15 5.69
N SER A 661 -20.61 -41.22 4.92
CA SER A 661 -20.27 -42.58 5.40
C SER A 661 -19.22 -43.31 4.53
N SER A 662 -18.51 -44.32 5.09
CA SER A 662 -17.37 -45.09 4.49
C SER A 662 -17.56 -46.61 4.58
N SER A 663 -17.06 -47.38 3.59
CA SER A 663 -17.17 -48.85 3.54
C SER A 663 -16.05 -49.65 4.23
N LEU A 664 -14.85 -49.09 4.41
CA LEU A 664 -13.70 -49.75 5.03
C LEU A 664 -13.05 -48.83 6.07
N THR A 665 -13.46 -48.99 7.33
CA THR A 665 -13.06 -48.11 8.42
C THR A 665 -11.63 -48.34 8.93
N SER A 666 -10.95 -49.40 8.51
CA SER A 666 -9.51 -49.58 8.80
C SER A 666 -8.60 -48.75 7.88
N LEU A 667 -9.15 -48.19 6.79
CA LEU A 667 -8.43 -47.32 5.85
C LEU A 667 -8.91 -45.87 5.97
N VAL A 668 -10.23 -45.65 6.08
CA VAL A 668 -10.83 -44.32 6.28
C VAL A 668 -11.93 -44.40 7.35
N MET A 669 -11.64 -43.85 8.52
CA MET A 669 -12.59 -43.71 9.64
C MET A 669 -13.51 -42.49 9.41
N PRO A 670 -14.80 -42.52 9.84
CA PRO A 670 -15.71 -41.37 9.71
C PRO A 670 -15.20 -40.09 10.35
N GLU A 671 -14.49 -40.19 11.47
CA GLU A 671 -13.85 -39.08 12.19
C GLU A 671 -12.68 -38.44 11.42
N ASN A 672 -12.13 -39.10 10.40
CA ASN A 672 -11.08 -38.57 9.53
C ASN A 672 -11.65 -37.79 8.32
N ILE A 673 -12.96 -37.53 8.29
CA ILE A 673 -13.63 -36.80 7.20
C ILE A 673 -14.14 -35.46 7.71
N SER A 674 -13.77 -34.37 7.02
CA SER A 674 -14.21 -33.01 7.35
C SER A 674 -14.66 -32.23 6.12
N PHE A 675 -15.32 -31.08 6.34
CA PHE A 675 -15.80 -30.20 5.29
C PHE A 675 -15.34 -28.76 5.51
N THR A 676 -14.90 -28.11 4.45
CA THR A 676 -14.49 -26.71 4.42
C THR A 676 -15.17 -25.97 3.27
N GLY A 677 -15.37 -24.67 3.45
CA GLY A 677 -16.08 -23.79 2.52
C GLY A 677 -16.45 -22.49 3.22
N THR A 678 -16.59 -21.41 2.46
CA THR A 678 -16.81 -20.03 2.99
C THR A 678 -18.00 -19.91 3.93
N ASN A 679 -18.99 -20.79 3.76
CA ASN A 679 -20.26 -20.75 4.44
C ASN A 679 -20.50 -21.93 5.39
N ILE A 680 -19.49 -22.77 5.66
CA ILE A 680 -19.63 -24.00 6.47
C ILE A 680 -19.38 -23.73 7.96
N THR A 681 -20.19 -24.34 8.83
CA THR A 681 -19.98 -24.38 10.29
C THR A 681 -20.08 -25.82 10.81
N SER A 682 -19.39 -26.14 11.91
CA SER A 682 -19.34 -27.47 12.52
C SER A 682 -19.54 -27.42 14.03
N ASP A 683 -20.19 -28.44 14.60
CA ASP A 683 -20.30 -28.66 16.05
C ASP A 683 -19.35 -29.76 16.58
N GLY A 684 -18.45 -30.27 15.73
CA GLY A 684 -17.53 -31.38 16.04
C GLY A 684 -18.12 -32.79 15.87
N GLN A 685 -19.40 -32.91 15.53
CA GLN A 685 -20.10 -34.17 15.19
C GLN A 685 -20.89 -34.05 13.87
N ASN A 686 -21.28 -32.83 13.49
CA ASN A 686 -22.12 -32.48 12.37
C ASN A 686 -21.57 -31.23 11.66
N TYR A 687 -21.94 -31.05 10.40
CA TYR A 687 -21.61 -29.88 9.59
C TYR A 687 -22.89 -29.23 9.04
N THR A 688 -22.87 -27.91 8.86
CA THR A 688 -23.93 -27.13 8.21
C THR A 688 -23.36 -26.07 7.27
N ILE A 689 -24.13 -25.52 6.32
CA ILE A 689 -23.72 -24.50 5.35
C ILE A 689 -24.76 -23.39 5.18
N HIS A 690 -24.33 -22.14 5.04
CA HIS A 690 -25.16 -20.93 4.80
C HIS A 690 -25.09 -20.44 3.35
N ALA A 691 -25.96 -20.90 2.45
CA ALA A 691 -25.85 -20.56 1.02
C ALA A 691 -26.31 -19.13 0.68
N THR A 692 -25.83 -18.61 -0.46
CA THR A 692 -26.22 -17.35 -1.07
C THR A 692 -27.26 -17.56 -2.18
N ALA A 693 -28.31 -16.73 -2.20
CA ALA A 693 -29.41 -16.80 -3.15
C ALA A 693 -28.99 -16.94 -4.62
N SER A 694 -29.46 -18.01 -5.27
CA SER A 694 -29.25 -18.38 -6.68
C SER A 694 -27.79 -18.53 -7.12
N MET A 695 -26.85 -18.63 -6.17
CA MET A 695 -25.41 -18.70 -6.45
C MET A 695 -24.86 -20.10 -6.12
N PRO A 696 -23.86 -20.58 -6.88
CA PRO A 696 -23.17 -21.83 -6.56
C PRO A 696 -22.16 -21.60 -5.42
N GLU A 697 -22.40 -22.26 -4.31
CA GLU A 697 -21.50 -22.42 -3.18
C GLU A 697 -20.52 -23.57 -3.44
N ASN A 698 -19.21 -23.30 -3.31
CA ASN A 698 -18.17 -24.33 -3.44
C ASN A 698 -17.89 -24.95 -2.07
N ILE A 699 -17.92 -26.28 -2.01
CA ILE A 699 -17.66 -27.09 -0.81
C ILE A 699 -16.48 -28.01 -1.10
N THR A 700 -15.55 -28.11 -0.15
CA THR A 700 -14.47 -29.08 -0.18
C THR A 700 -14.65 -30.08 0.94
N MET A 701 -14.56 -31.37 0.62
CA MET A 701 -14.49 -32.47 1.58
C MET A 701 -13.04 -32.93 1.72
N ILE A 702 -12.54 -33.07 2.94
CA ILE A 702 -11.17 -33.48 3.24
C ILE A 702 -11.19 -34.86 3.90
N ILE A 703 -10.33 -35.78 3.46
CA ILE A 703 -10.24 -37.16 3.95
C ILE A 703 -8.79 -37.49 4.31
N GLN A 704 -8.54 -37.93 5.55
CA GLN A 704 -7.23 -38.42 6.02
C GLN A 704 -7.22 -39.96 6.10
N PRO A 705 -6.34 -40.67 5.38
CA PRO A 705 -6.16 -42.12 5.55
C PRO A 705 -5.55 -42.46 6.92
N VAL A 706 -5.76 -43.70 7.38
CA VAL A 706 -5.12 -44.21 8.61
C VAL A 706 -3.60 -44.33 8.40
N SER A 707 -2.84 -43.82 9.36
CA SER A 707 -1.39 -43.66 9.23
C SER A 707 -0.63 -44.97 8.98
N GLY A 708 0.35 -44.93 8.08
CA GLY A 708 1.15 -46.09 7.68
C GLY A 708 0.36 -47.22 6.98
N GLN A 709 -0.82 -46.95 6.40
CA GLN A 709 -1.65 -47.94 5.68
C GLN A 709 -1.85 -47.59 4.19
N SER A 710 -2.01 -48.61 3.34
CA SER A 710 -2.35 -48.50 1.92
C SER A 710 -3.47 -49.48 1.51
N GLY A 711 -4.32 -49.14 0.51
CA GLY A 711 -5.51 -49.93 0.12
C GLY A 711 -6.65 -49.13 -0.54
N ASP A 712 -7.86 -49.71 -0.67
CA ASP A 712 -9.04 -49.16 -1.39
C ASP A 712 -10.38 -49.14 -0.58
N THR A 713 -11.32 -48.21 -0.86
CA THR A 713 -12.68 -48.07 -0.22
C THR A 713 -13.74 -47.26 -1.03
N MET A 714 -14.98 -47.10 -0.51
CA MET A 714 -16.15 -46.37 -1.08
C MET A 714 -16.81 -45.41 -0.07
N LEU A 715 -17.42 -44.30 -0.55
CA LEU A 715 -17.96 -43.17 0.25
C LEU A 715 -19.33 -42.64 -0.25
N THR A 716 -20.13 -41.97 0.60
CA THR A 716 -21.50 -41.43 0.27
C THR A 716 -21.90 -40.19 1.11
N ILE A 717 -22.52 -39.14 0.51
CA ILE A 717 -22.84 -37.79 1.07
C ILE A 717 -24.35 -37.38 1.00
N THR A 718 -24.82 -36.51 1.91
CA THR A 718 -26.20 -35.92 2.00
C THR A 718 -26.21 -34.44 2.43
N ILE A 719 -27.15 -33.62 1.92
CA ILE A 719 -27.42 -32.20 2.31
C ILE A 719 -28.93 -31.97 2.58
N ASP A 720 -29.31 -31.28 3.67
CA ASP A 720 -30.72 -30.97 4.07
C ASP A 720 -30.93 -29.49 4.48
N ASP A 721 -31.75 -28.73 3.75
CA ASP A 721 -32.21 -27.37 4.04
C ASP A 721 -33.60 -27.38 4.70
N HIS A 722 -33.63 -27.19 6.02
CA HIS A 722 -34.85 -26.99 6.82
C HIS A 722 -36.05 -27.92 6.50
N GLY A 723 -35.80 -29.14 5.98
CA GLY A 723 -36.80 -30.12 5.53
C GLY A 723 -36.81 -30.46 4.03
N THR A 724 -35.91 -29.91 3.20
CA THR A 724 -35.74 -30.22 1.76
C THR A 724 -34.29 -30.66 1.46
N PHE A 725 -34.02 -31.74 0.71
CA PHE A 725 -32.69 -32.41 0.75
C PHE A 725 -32.22 -33.15 -0.54
N VAL A 726 -30.93 -33.53 -0.61
CA VAL A 726 -30.22 -34.17 -1.77
C VAL A 726 -28.99 -35.06 -1.38
N GLN A 727 -28.55 -36.06 -2.19
CA GLN A 727 -27.50 -37.10 -1.85
C GLN A 727 -26.64 -37.64 -3.04
N LYS A 728 -25.37 -38.13 -2.85
CA LYS A 728 -24.43 -38.78 -3.87
C LYS A 728 -23.34 -39.75 -3.31
N ALA A 729 -22.55 -40.50 -4.14
CA ALA A 729 -21.52 -41.51 -3.73
C ALA A 729 -20.35 -41.78 -4.75
N PHE A 730 -19.16 -42.26 -4.31
CA PHE A 730 -17.90 -42.47 -5.11
C PHE A 730 -16.81 -43.39 -4.44
N ALA A 731 -15.64 -43.66 -5.07
CA ALA A 731 -14.53 -44.57 -4.62
C ALA A 731 -13.17 -43.89 -4.27
N TYR A 732 -12.26 -44.56 -3.52
CA TYR A 732 -10.98 -44.01 -2.99
C TYR A 732 -9.83 -45.05 -2.78
N SER A 733 -8.53 -44.67 -2.95
CA SER A 733 -7.30 -45.53 -2.88
C SER A 733 -6.03 -44.86 -2.27
N VAL A 734 -5.02 -45.63 -1.80
CA VAL A 734 -3.78 -45.12 -1.10
C VAL A 734 -2.45 -45.86 -1.49
N LEU A 735 -1.31 -45.14 -1.71
CA LEU A 735 -0.02 -45.61 -2.33
C LEU A 735 1.27 -45.48 -1.45
N SER A 736 2.51 -45.60 -1.99
CA SER A 736 3.84 -45.69 -1.27
C SER A 736 4.86 -44.62 -1.77
N PRO A 737 5.83 -44.13 -0.97
CA PRO A 737 6.68 -42.97 -1.33
C PRO A 737 7.75 -43.23 -2.41
N PHE A 738 8.77 -44.05 -2.19
CA PHE A 738 9.82 -44.28 -3.20
C PHE A 738 9.44 -45.34 -4.25
N THR A 739 9.76 -45.08 -5.52
CA THR A 739 9.58 -45.99 -6.67
C THR A 739 10.87 -46.11 -7.49
N GLU A 740 11.26 -47.31 -7.92
CA GLU A 740 12.43 -47.49 -8.81
C GLU A 740 12.14 -46.99 -10.23
N SER A 741 13.01 -46.12 -10.77
CA SER A 741 12.85 -45.54 -12.11
C SER A 741 13.28 -46.54 -13.21
N GLU A 742 12.43 -47.53 -13.49
CA GLU A 742 12.69 -48.64 -14.45
C GLU A 742 13.05 -48.18 -15.89
N ASN A 743 12.73 -46.94 -16.25
CA ASN A 743 12.99 -46.39 -17.59
C ASN A 743 14.44 -45.93 -17.82
N ILE A 744 15.29 -45.89 -16.78
CA ILE A 744 16.65 -45.32 -16.86
C ILE A 744 17.71 -46.42 -16.72
N SER A 745 18.43 -46.69 -17.82
CA SER A 745 19.44 -47.76 -17.89
C SER A 745 20.86 -47.23 -17.66
N LEU A 746 21.29 -47.17 -16.39
CA LEU A 746 22.66 -46.80 -16.01
C LEU A 746 23.60 -48.01 -15.97
N SER A 747 24.86 -47.83 -16.38
CA SER A 747 25.90 -48.85 -16.25
C SER A 747 26.25 -49.12 -14.79
N GLY A 748 26.18 -50.38 -14.36
CA GLY A 748 26.52 -50.78 -13.00
C GLY A 748 27.99 -50.53 -12.65
N VAL A 749 28.23 -49.74 -11.60
CA VAL A 749 29.58 -49.39 -11.12
C VAL A 749 29.71 -49.58 -9.60
N TYR A 750 30.94 -49.82 -9.15
CA TYR A 750 31.31 -49.92 -7.74
C TYR A 750 32.68 -49.27 -7.49
N ARG A 751 33.00 -48.98 -6.21
CA ARG A 751 34.12 -48.09 -5.82
C ARG A 751 34.03 -46.75 -6.57
N SER A 752 32.81 -46.23 -6.56
CA SER A 752 32.34 -45.12 -7.37
C SER A 752 32.42 -43.79 -6.62
N SER A 753 32.22 -42.71 -7.37
CA SER A 753 31.77 -41.42 -6.87
C SER A 753 30.64 -40.97 -7.79
N VAL A 754 29.54 -40.50 -7.21
CA VAL A 754 28.40 -39.93 -7.93
C VAL A 754 28.12 -38.50 -7.49
N ALA A 755 27.58 -37.70 -8.39
CA ALA A 755 27.05 -36.37 -8.10
C ALA A 755 25.94 -36.03 -9.09
N PHE A 756 24.99 -35.21 -8.65
CA PHE A 756 24.09 -34.44 -9.50
C PHE A 756 24.63 -33.01 -9.65
N ALA A 757 24.50 -32.43 -10.84
CA ALA A 757 24.67 -31.00 -11.10
C ALA A 757 24.22 -30.70 -12.55
N ASP A 758 23.70 -29.52 -12.82
CA ASP A 758 23.48 -29.02 -14.18
C ASP A 758 24.82 -28.53 -14.75
N TYR A 759 25.41 -29.28 -15.71
CA TYR A 759 26.73 -28.96 -16.27
C TYR A 759 26.68 -28.17 -17.58
N ASP A 760 25.59 -28.25 -18.36
CA ASP A 760 25.47 -27.55 -19.65
C ASP A 760 24.50 -26.36 -19.64
N ASN A 761 23.82 -26.14 -18.51
CA ASN A 761 22.91 -25.04 -18.18
C ASN A 761 21.55 -25.13 -18.91
N ASP A 762 21.02 -26.34 -19.11
CA ASP A 762 19.70 -26.56 -19.72
C ASP A 762 18.53 -26.53 -18.72
N GLY A 763 18.81 -26.70 -17.42
CA GLY A 763 17.84 -26.64 -16.33
C GLY A 763 17.42 -27.99 -15.73
N ASP A 764 17.91 -29.11 -16.26
CA ASP A 764 17.77 -30.44 -15.66
C ASP A 764 19.09 -30.86 -14.97
N LEU A 765 19.03 -31.77 -13.97
CA LEU A 765 20.24 -32.25 -13.29
C LEU A 765 20.93 -33.39 -14.05
N ASP A 766 22.14 -33.15 -14.57
CA ASP A 766 22.99 -34.22 -15.08
C ASP A 766 23.47 -35.15 -13.96
N ILE A 767 23.76 -36.40 -14.34
CA ILE A 767 24.39 -37.39 -13.49
C ILE A 767 25.86 -37.60 -13.90
N VAL A 768 26.78 -37.30 -12.99
CA VAL A 768 28.19 -37.70 -13.13
C VAL A 768 28.45 -38.99 -12.37
N LEU A 769 28.78 -40.03 -13.13
CA LEU A 769 29.14 -41.37 -12.64
C LEU A 769 30.62 -41.65 -12.92
N SER A 770 31.38 -41.95 -11.87
CA SER A 770 32.74 -42.50 -11.97
C SER A 770 32.87 -43.76 -11.11
N GLY A 771 33.70 -44.72 -11.53
CA GLY A 771 33.90 -45.96 -10.78
C GLY A 771 34.52 -47.09 -11.59
N MET A 772 34.52 -48.29 -11.02
CA MET A 772 34.88 -49.53 -11.71
C MET A 772 33.59 -50.23 -12.17
N SER A 773 33.50 -50.62 -13.44
CA SER A 773 32.48 -51.55 -13.95
C SER A 773 33.08 -52.96 -14.08
N ASP A 774 32.22 -53.97 -14.23
CA ASP A 774 32.65 -55.17 -14.94
C ASP A 774 32.82 -54.79 -16.42
N SER A 775 33.87 -55.31 -17.07
CA SER A 775 34.30 -54.94 -18.44
C SER A 775 33.56 -55.72 -19.53
#